data_AF-A0A4V1Q3R6-F1
#
_entry.id   AF-A0A4V1Q3R6-F1
#
_cell.length_a   1.000
_cell.length_b   1.000
_cell.length_c   1.000
_cell.angle_alpha   90.00
_cell.angle_beta   90.00
_cell.angle_gamma   90.00
#
_symmetry.space_group_name_H-M   'P 1'
#
loop_
_entity.id
_entity.type
_entity.pdbx_description
1 polymer ?
#
loop_
_entity_poly.entity_id
_entity_poly.type
_entity_poly.pdbx_seq_one_letter_code
_entity_poly.pdbx_strand_id
1 'polypeptide(L)'
;MRLGISVARPNLVSLGTCFGKFSKSGKFKLHITALDYLAQYAKFKVWIKPNGEMPFLYGNHVLKAHLGRITEDTPEHQGVVVFSMSDVPLGFGVTARSTVDTRKLDPTSIIVFHQALTTDDRDGQQSTMATTPYSRWRSLEDDQVNPGLISEILGAATDDLWATAACVDRILHDTDTQQALLLHGISRTDHVVSRCSEILSNGGQGGGESATSNQDQLVQYFKQSPTDAQLCQLRSVLLARLDRLTTFIQLEKAAISDAVGGEDESVDEDMEEWEDDPWAEESPDSPSRPKQPGKLPFNLPAFLLNDLLSSAQDLASYQYFDALHILFERHGLELWPYRFRILDFIPEHAPPLAYRQLLPSLDLTNNSELRWSKRQEQTAVDFSQLPDSRAAIQQAGLALDLPEPRPVPPEEATSEPLSPEQLTQWYTSRVDNIIQTTGMVDVAITLIQHGASQSIPGLDELGEDLSLLSRLVYDATQDPTSPSDWNLDLWRSMSPEAVVAGYLAHSTPESIPGDITRLVIPYLFVLEARAERAGHPDSDLQERMLHEYILSTPLELAASIFAASKPTLPAPQRILRNDVDVAQLALARLYGSDSLDEWPTMSRIFECMPAWETGALDETDEEAADTTLSSLGSFVTPTTTRPKCTPKDLLFFFKPLTVQSLSRALDILDVHLESGEILSRWSVPAPLRWFLQSADDVKEQRAWANRMARRAGGTADPLNTLEDWEWLLDDMLKLTEKSESGIRGAFGLLSREEVLSIFLSGLLSTGKFDIAKSLIRQPHGKMALPMETIEDISLKCSSELYDNASSGNYKVGDMKLAYDCLDILPQSPRVVQEKEFIEATSRICSFHVTSRPGIPISPIEIRLTKDRLSLISRVLSSNGDAYKHTEVMLDLCFKLGFRDDVTAEVKVLAMMADTALQAEDFNRAYDHTQKMVNSIHQLQSENLALTDDTKLKEAIEVCWIACFQLGRQPEYQELPKKMTLLGQALDLCPADKMHDVLTAWRRLQKEDIEARVERLNNRDSSIPQSARVTERHSTFVPRNVASSLRARLQEIHMPSPPLLSTPDAAALASRTFKSVASNFHFSIGQRSQTHASDSHSVLSEGSRRDGASDVSAQASRAISKGIGWLIGVDE
;
A
#
# COMPACT_ATOMS: atom_id res chain seq x y z
N MET A 1 7.19 -51.36 -35.70
CA MET A 1 7.56 -52.76 -36.04
C MET A 1 7.84 -53.55 -34.76
N ARG A 2 7.12 -54.64 -34.46
CA ARG A 2 7.43 -55.52 -33.31
C ARG A 2 7.02 -57.01 -33.47
N LEU A 3 6.82 -57.49 -34.70
CA LEU A 3 6.36 -58.87 -35.02
C LEU A 3 7.33 -59.70 -35.90
N GLY A 4 8.52 -59.18 -36.22
CA GLY A 4 9.38 -59.74 -37.27
C GLY A 4 10.38 -60.82 -36.83
N ILE A 5 9.96 -61.90 -36.16
CA ILE A 5 10.87 -63.01 -35.75
C ILE A 5 10.29 -64.44 -35.99
N SER A 6 9.36 -64.61 -36.92
CA SER A 6 8.65 -65.89 -37.17
C SER A 6 8.79 -66.49 -38.58
N VAL A 7 9.59 -65.89 -39.47
CA VAL A 7 9.73 -66.34 -40.87
C VAL A 7 11.03 -67.13 -41.07
N ALA A 8 10.92 -68.36 -41.57
CA ALA A 8 12.07 -69.21 -41.88
C ALA A 8 12.88 -68.67 -43.08
N ARG A 9 14.22 -68.80 -43.03
CA ARG A 9 15.16 -68.29 -44.05
C ARG A 9 14.79 -68.53 -45.53
N PRO A 10 14.40 -69.75 -45.98
CA PRO A 10 14.05 -69.96 -47.39
C PRO A 10 12.72 -69.29 -47.82
N ASN A 11 11.90 -68.86 -46.86
CA ASN A 11 10.59 -68.24 -47.10
C ASN A 11 10.66 -66.70 -47.00
N LEU A 12 11.82 -66.13 -46.67
CA LEU A 12 12.01 -64.68 -46.50
C LEU A 12 12.46 -64.07 -47.84
N VAL A 13 11.55 -63.33 -48.49
CA VAL A 13 11.78 -62.72 -49.81
C VAL A 13 12.51 -61.37 -49.70
N SER A 14 12.03 -60.49 -48.81
CA SER A 14 12.68 -59.23 -48.43
C SER A 14 12.29 -58.88 -46.98
N LEU A 15 12.99 -57.94 -46.36
CA LEU A 15 12.68 -57.42 -45.03
C LEU A 15 12.88 -55.90 -45.00
N GLY A 16 11.79 -55.16 -45.12
CA GLY A 16 11.84 -53.71 -45.31
C GLY A 16 12.57 -53.32 -46.59
N THR A 17 13.19 -52.14 -46.57
CA THR A 17 13.88 -51.57 -47.73
C THR A 17 15.24 -52.23 -47.96
N CYS A 18 15.45 -52.84 -49.12
CA CYS A 18 16.74 -53.46 -49.47
C CYS A 18 17.79 -52.38 -49.80
N PHE A 19 18.75 -52.13 -48.91
CA PHE A 19 19.82 -51.16 -49.18
C PHE A 19 20.82 -51.65 -50.25
N GLY A 20 21.04 -52.96 -50.35
CA GLY A 20 22.04 -53.54 -51.24
C GLY A 20 22.37 -54.98 -50.91
N LYS A 21 23.30 -55.57 -51.66
CA LYS A 21 23.73 -56.97 -51.46
C LYS A 21 25.24 -57.13 -51.50
N PHE A 22 25.76 -58.04 -50.69
CA PHE A 22 27.16 -58.44 -50.74
C PHE A 22 27.42 -59.31 -51.97
N SER A 23 28.43 -58.93 -52.75
CA SER A 23 28.93 -59.71 -53.88
C SER A 23 29.82 -60.87 -53.39
N LYS A 24 30.06 -61.86 -54.26
CA LYS A 24 30.94 -63.00 -53.96
C LYS A 24 32.40 -62.62 -53.65
N SER A 25 32.80 -61.37 -53.92
CA SER A 25 34.13 -60.81 -53.60
C SER A 25 34.13 -59.98 -52.30
N GLY A 26 33.09 -60.07 -51.47
CA GLY A 26 32.97 -59.36 -50.19
C GLY A 26 32.58 -57.89 -50.30
N LYS A 27 32.62 -57.30 -51.50
CA LYS A 27 32.19 -55.90 -51.73
C LYS A 27 30.67 -55.78 -51.66
N PHE A 28 30.16 -54.81 -50.93
CA PHE A 28 28.74 -54.44 -50.92
C PHE A 28 28.38 -53.68 -52.20
N LYS A 29 27.32 -54.08 -52.91
CA LYS A 29 26.71 -53.31 -54.01
C LYS A 29 25.41 -52.69 -53.50
N LEU A 30 25.38 -51.36 -53.43
CA LEU A 30 24.19 -50.57 -53.17
C LEU A 30 23.13 -50.81 -54.27
N HIS A 31 21.87 -50.93 -53.88
CA HIS A 31 20.71 -51.01 -54.80
C HIS A 31 19.93 -49.69 -54.78
N ILE A 32 19.18 -49.40 -55.84
CA ILE A 32 18.46 -48.12 -55.96
C ILE A 32 17.42 -47.91 -54.85
N THR A 33 16.85 -48.98 -54.32
CA THR A 33 15.91 -48.95 -53.18
C THR A 33 16.49 -48.28 -51.92
N ALA A 34 17.79 -48.03 -51.83
CA ALA A 34 18.39 -47.18 -50.79
C ALA A 34 18.20 -45.66 -51.01
N LEU A 35 17.70 -45.22 -52.17
CA LEU A 35 17.77 -43.85 -52.65
C LEU A 35 17.07 -42.85 -51.73
N ASP A 36 15.82 -43.07 -51.35
CA ASP A 36 15.05 -42.09 -50.57
C ASP A 36 15.63 -41.87 -49.17
N TYR A 37 16.22 -42.91 -48.59
CA TYR A 37 16.93 -42.84 -47.30
C TYR A 37 18.28 -42.13 -47.43
N LEU A 38 19.04 -42.39 -48.51
CA LEU A 38 20.36 -41.78 -48.71
C LEU A 38 20.29 -40.35 -49.28
N ALA A 39 19.25 -40.02 -50.04
CA ALA A 39 19.02 -38.70 -50.62
C ALA A 39 18.82 -37.60 -49.55
N GLN A 40 18.19 -37.95 -48.43
CA GLN A 40 18.02 -37.08 -47.26
C GLN A 40 19.38 -36.68 -46.66
N TYR A 41 20.28 -37.64 -46.47
CA TYR A 41 21.59 -37.44 -45.81
C TYR A 41 22.79 -37.27 -46.78
N ALA A 42 22.55 -37.16 -48.08
CA ALA A 42 23.60 -37.11 -49.09
C ALA A 42 24.41 -35.79 -49.01
N LYS A 43 25.66 -35.89 -48.52
CA LYS A 43 26.61 -34.77 -48.40
C LYS A 43 26.94 -34.10 -49.75
N PHE A 44 26.98 -34.87 -50.84
CA PHE A 44 27.31 -34.39 -52.17
C PHE A 44 26.17 -34.72 -53.14
N LYS A 45 25.63 -33.68 -53.78
CA LYS A 45 24.43 -33.74 -54.64
C LYS A 45 24.70 -33.11 -56.01
N VAL A 46 24.07 -33.65 -57.05
CA VAL A 46 24.18 -33.19 -58.44
C VAL A 46 22.79 -33.07 -59.06
N TRP A 47 22.44 -31.89 -59.55
CA TRP A 47 21.17 -31.62 -60.23
C TRP A 47 21.37 -31.62 -61.75
N ILE A 48 20.55 -32.38 -62.47
CA ILE A 48 20.54 -32.44 -63.94
C ILE A 48 19.41 -31.53 -64.46
N LYS A 49 19.67 -30.81 -65.56
CA LYS A 49 18.64 -30.06 -66.32
C LYS A 49 17.65 -31.04 -67.00
N PRO A 50 16.36 -30.68 -67.19
CA PRO A 50 15.35 -31.56 -67.81
C PRO A 50 15.79 -32.29 -69.09
N ASN A 51 16.45 -31.59 -70.02
CA ASN A 51 16.95 -32.17 -71.28
C ASN A 51 17.96 -33.33 -71.08
N GLY A 52 18.59 -33.43 -69.91
CA GLY A 52 19.54 -34.47 -69.55
C GLY A 52 18.98 -35.56 -68.62
N GLU A 53 17.77 -35.37 -68.07
CA GLU A 53 17.16 -36.33 -67.14
C GLU A 53 16.82 -37.64 -67.83
N MET A 54 16.09 -37.62 -68.95
CA MET A 54 15.77 -38.83 -69.72
C MET A 54 17.03 -39.60 -70.19
N PRO A 55 18.09 -38.96 -70.74
CA PRO A 55 19.38 -39.63 -70.96
C PRO A 55 19.96 -40.33 -69.73
N PHE A 56 19.92 -39.70 -68.55
CA PHE A 56 20.37 -40.32 -67.30
C PHE A 56 19.45 -41.48 -66.87
N LEU A 57 18.14 -41.36 -67.06
CA LEU A 57 17.14 -42.42 -66.82
C LEU A 57 17.26 -43.62 -67.76
N TYR A 58 17.99 -43.50 -68.88
CA TYR A 58 18.41 -44.61 -69.74
C TYR A 58 19.85 -45.09 -69.47
N GLY A 59 20.43 -44.72 -68.31
CA GLY A 59 21.72 -45.22 -67.80
C GLY A 59 22.96 -44.50 -68.34
N ASN A 60 22.79 -43.41 -69.11
CA ASN A 60 23.91 -42.64 -69.63
C ASN A 60 24.57 -41.80 -68.53
N HIS A 61 25.85 -41.48 -68.72
CA HIS A 61 26.61 -40.64 -67.80
C HIS A 61 26.20 -39.16 -67.92
N VAL A 62 26.33 -38.41 -66.82
CA VAL A 62 25.96 -36.99 -66.80
C VAL A 62 27.04 -36.17 -67.50
N LEU A 63 26.68 -35.56 -68.64
CA LEU A 63 27.55 -34.69 -69.42
C LEU A 63 27.48 -33.23 -68.92
N LYS A 64 28.51 -32.43 -69.19
CA LYS A 64 28.56 -31.02 -68.77
C LYS A 64 27.45 -30.15 -69.35
N ALA A 65 26.98 -30.42 -70.57
CA ALA A 65 25.79 -29.75 -71.12
C ALA A 65 24.55 -29.94 -70.21
N HIS A 66 24.42 -31.12 -69.60
CA HIS A 66 23.26 -31.54 -68.82
C HIS A 66 23.32 -31.14 -67.34
N LEU A 67 24.50 -30.80 -66.80
CA LEU A 67 24.63 -30.32 -65.41
C LEU A 67 23.85 -29.02 -65.19
N GLY A 68 22.97 -28.99 -64.18
CA GLY A 68 22.35 -27.79 -63.63
C GLY A 68 23.16 -27.22 -62.46
N ARG A 69 23.31 -27.99 -61.38
CA ARG A 69 23.99 -27.59 -60.13
C ARG A 69 24.80 -28.77 -59.58
N ILE A 70 25.89 -28.49 -58.86
CA ILE A 70 26.67 -29.47 -58.09
C ILE A 70 27.01 -28.85 -56.72
N THR A 71 27.01 -29.66 -55.66
CA THR A 71 27.51 -29.24 -54.33
C THR A 71 28.99 -28.80 -54.46
N GLU A 72 29.34 -27.65 -53.89
CA GLU A 72 30.74 -27.17 -53.90
C GLU A 72 31.68 -28.10 -53.13
N ASP A 73 32.98 -28.01 -53.40
CA ASP A 73 34.04 -28.89 -52.88
C ASP A 73 33.84 -30.41 -53.02
N THR A 74 32.93 -30.87 -53.90
CA THR A 74 32.83 -32.30 -54.25
C THR A 74 34.14 -32.77 -54.93
N PRO A 75 34.86 -33.76 -54.35
CA PRO A 75 36.09 -34.31 -54.93
C PRO A 75 35.85 -35.07 -56.24
N GLU A 76 36.94 -35.44 -56.92
CA GLU A 76 36.92 -36.45 -57.98
C GLU A 76 36.76 -37.87 -57.41
N HIS A 77 36.05 -38.75 -58.13
CA HIS A 77 35.76 -40.14 -57.77
C HIS A 77 34.97 -40.32 -56.45
N GLN A 78 34.22 -39.30 -56.05
CA GLN A 78 33.35 -39.32 -54.89
C GLN A 78 31.92 -39.73 -55.26
N GLY A 79 31.28 -40.54 -54.41
CA GLY A 79 29.86 -40.89 -54.56
C GLY A 79 28.94 -39.70 -54.34
N VAL A 80 27.97 -39.53 -55.25
CA VAL A 80 26.97 -38.46 -55.27
C VAL A 80 25.56 -39.01 -55.47
N VAL A 81 24.57 -38.33 -54.89
CA VAL A 81 23.16 -38.55 -55.25
C VAL A 81 22.75 -37.54 -56.33
N VAL A 82 22.06 -38.04 -57.35
CA VAL A 82 21.64 -37.29 -58.52
C VAL A 82 20.16 -36.91 -58.38
N PHE A 83 19.82 -35.66 -58.72
CA PHE A 83 18.51 -35.05 -58.59
C PHE A 83 18.04 -34.41 -59.90
N SER A 84 16.72 -34.30 -60.08
CA SER A 84 16.09 -33.38 -61.03
C SER A 84 16.20 -31.94 -60.53
N MET A 85 16.03 -30.94 -61.41
CA MET A 85 15.87 -29.53 -61.00
C MET A 85 14.69 -29.28 -60.02
N SER A 86 13.78 -30.24 -59.86
CA SER A 86 12.66 -30.20 -58.90
C SER A 86 12.96 -30.86 -57.54
N ASP A 87 14.23 -31.10 -57.20
CA ASP A 87 14.69 -31.79 -55.98
C ASP A 87 14.18 -33.24 -55.78
N VAL A 88 13.59 -33.84 -56.82
CA VAL A 88 13.31 -35.29 -56.88
C VAL A 88 14.61 -36.09 -57.08
N PRO A 89 14.93 -37.09 -56.23
CA PRO A 89 16.11 -37.92 -56.42
C PRO A 89 15.93 -38.91 -57.59
N LEU A 90 16.92 -38.97 -58.48
CA LEU A 90 16.91 -39.78 -59.71
C LEU A 90 17.81 -41.02 -59.64
N GLY A 91 18.86 -40.99 -58.79
CA GLY A 91 19.70 -42.17 -58.59
C GLY A 91 21.12 -41.88 -58.10
N PHE A 92 22.01 -42.86 -58.29
CA PHE A 92 23.37 -42.83 -57.76
C PHE A 92 24.41 -42.66 -58.87
N GLY A 93 25.46 -41.90 -58.58
CA GLY A 93 26.62 -41.75 -59.45
C GLY A 93 27.92 -41.49 -58.69
N VAL A 94 29.03 -41.43 -59.43
CA VAL A 94 30.36 -41.06 -58.91
C VAL A 94 30.97 -39.97 -59.78
N THR A 95 31.56 -38.95 -59.17
CA THR A 95 32.17 -37.83 -59.91
C THR A 95 33.35 -38.28 -60.78
N ALA A 96 33.36 -37.81 -62.03
CA ALA A 96 34.43 -38.02 -62.99
C ALA A 96 35.53 -36.95 -62.88
N ARG A 97 35.25 -35.79 -62.27
CA ARG A 97 36.18 -34.69 -61.97
C ARG A 97 35.74 -33.92 -60.71
N SER A 98 36.64 -33.12 -60.15
CA SER A 98 36.32 -32.18 -59.06
C SER A 98 35.33 -31.09 -59.51
N THR A 99 34.70 -30.39 -58.56
CA THR A 99 33.89 -29.18 -58.83
C THR A 99 34.65 -28.07 -59.55
N VAL A 100 35.91 -27.85 -59.17
CA VAL A 100 36.77 -26.78 -59.70
C VAL A 100 37.14 -27.07 -61.16
N ASP A 101 37.47 -28.32 -61.48
CA ASP A 101 37.87 -28.71 -62.83
C ASP A 101 36.66 -28.88 -63.75
N THR A 102 35.52 -29.33 -63.20
CA THR A 102 34.23 -29.35 -63.89
C THR A 102 33.88 -28.00 -64.53
N ARG A 103 34.19 -26.87 -63.88
CA ARG A 103 33.98 -25.53 -64.45
C ARG A 103 34.77 -25.29 -65.75
N LYS A 104 35.89 -25.97 -65.97
CA LYS A 104 36.83 -25.79 -67.12
C LYS A 104 36.63 -26.75 -68.30
N LEU A 105 35.96 -27.90 -68.11
CA LEU A 105 35.75 -28.93 -69.15
C LEU A 105 34.90 -28.48 -70.36
N ASP A 106 34.96 -29.22 -71.47
CA ASP A 106 34.03 -29.05 -72.60
C ASP A 106 32.61 -29.56 -72.31
N PRO A 107 31.54 -29.05 -72.96
CA PRO A 107 30.15 -29.46 -72.73
C PRO A 107 29.85 -30.95 -72.92
N THR A 108 30.64 -31.64 -73.76
CA THR A 108 30.54 -33.09 -74.02
C THR A 108 31.28 -33.95 -72.99
N SER A 109 32.02 -33.34 -72.06
CA SER A 109 32.76 -34.07 -71.02
C SER A 109 31.82 -34.68 -69.98
N ILE A 110 32.15 -35.88 -69.51
CA ILE A 110 31.46 -36.54 -68.40
C ILE A 110 31.84 -35.86 -67.08
N ILE A 111 30.84 -35.56 -66.25
CA ILE A 111 30.99 -35.05 -64.87
C ILE A 111 30.64 -36.11 -63.84
N VAL A 112 29.65 -36.98 -64.13
CA VAL A 112 29.24 -38.06 -63.21
C VAL A 112 29.08 -39.36 -63.99
N PHE A 113 29.84 -40.38 -63.58
CA PHE A 113 29.62 -41.76 -63.97
C PHE A 113 28.34 -42.28 -63.30
N HIS A 114 27.36 -42.65 -64.11
CA HIS A 114 26.12 -43.29 -63.64
C HIS A 114 26.40 -44.65 -62.98
N GLN A 115 25.72 -44.98 -61.87
CA GLN A 115 25.89 -46.26 -61.17
C GLN A 115 24.61 -47.07 -60.95
N ALA A 116 23.47 -46.44 -60.65
CA ALA A 116 22.19 -47.14 -60.43
C ALA A 116 20.97 -46.22 -60.61
N LEU A 117 19.83 -46.83 -60.99
CA LEU A 117 18.65 -46.17 -61.55
C LEU A 117 17.33 -46.65 -60.94
N THR A 118 16.32 -45.77 -60.94
CA THR A 118 14.96 -45.95 -60.38
C THR A 118 14.00 -46.76 -61.27
N THR A 119 14.44 -47.24 -62.42
CA THR A 119 13.58 -47.89 -63.43
C THR A 119 13.58 -49.42 -63.38
N ASP A 120 14.24 -50.05 -62.40
CA ASP A 120 14.38 -51.52 -62.26
C ASP A 120 13.04 -52.23 -61.95
N ASP A 121 11.99 -51.51 -61.51
CA ASP A 121 10.65 -52.04 -61.22
C ASP A 121 9.72 -52.13 -62.46
N ARG A 122 10.25 -52.01 -63.69
CA ARG A 122 9.48 -52.09 -64.95
C ARG A 122 10.00 -53.10 -65.97
N ASP A 123 10.60 -54.19 -65.51
CA ASP A 123 10.92 -55.33 -66.38
C ASP A 123 10.31 -56.65 -65.90
N GLY A 124 9.58 -57.34 -66.79
CA GLY A 124 9.63 -58.80 -66.81
C GLY A 124 8.48 -59.65 -66.22
N GLN A 125 7.24 -59.16 -66.02
CA GLN A 125 6.11 -60.10 -65.87
C GLN A 125 4.74 -59.64 -66.39
N GLN A 126 4.65 -59.40 -67.71
CA GLN A 126 3.37 -59.58 -68.42
C GLN A 126 3.00 -61.07 -68.42
N SER A 127 2.17 -61.48 -67.47
CA SER A 127 1.51 -62.79 -67.49
C SER A 127 0.04 -62.63 -67.12
N THR A 128 -0.86 -62.88 -68.06
CA THR A 128 -2.30 -62.79 -67.88
C THR A 128 -2.82 -63.97 -67.06
N MET A 129 -2.64 -63.91 -65.74
CA MET A 129 -3.41 -64.73 -64.80
C MET A 129 -4.63 -63.94 -64.33
N ALA A 130 -5.77 -64.62 -64.18
CA ALA A 130 -6.99 -63.97 -63.69
C ALA A 130 -6.76 -63.48 -62.25
N THR A 131 -6.84 -62.16 -62.06
CA THR A 131 -6.66 -61.51 -60.75
C THR A 131 -7.73 -62.03 -59.79
N THR A 132 -7.34 -62.93 -58.87
CA THR A 132 -8.28 -63.53 -57.93
C THR A 132 -8.86 -62.44 -57.02
N PRO A 133 -10.14 -62.51 -56.60
CA PRO A 133 -10.77 -61.43 -55.84
C PRO A 133 -9.99 -61.08 -54.55
N TYR A 134 -9.42 -62.10 -53.89
CA TYR A 134 -8.47 -61.99 -52.79
C TYR A 134 -7.29 -61.03 -53.06
N SER A 135 -6.67 -61.14 -54.24
CA SER A 135 -5.53 -60.30 -54.63
C SER A 135 -5.96 -58.88 -54.99
N ARG A 136 -7.09 -58.73 -55.72
CA ARG A 136 -7.65 -57.43 -56.10
C ARG A 136 -8.16 -56.62 -54.91
N TRP A 137 -8.78 -57.28 -53.92
CA TRP A 137 -9.25 -56.65 -52.69
C TRP A 137 -8.10 -56.09 -51.84
N ARG A 138 -7.00 -56.86 -51.72
CA ARG A 138 -5.80 -56.45 -50.99
C ARG A 138 -4.93 -55.40 -51.68
N SER A 139 -5.11 -55.19 -52.99
CA SER A 139 -4.38 -54.17 -53.76
C SER A 139 -5.12 -52.83 -53.87
N LEU A 140 -6.38 -52.75 -53.45
CA LEU A 140 -7.11 -51.49 -53.35
C LEU A 140 -6.66 -50.72 -52.11
N GLU A 141 -6.49 -49.41 -52.26
CA GLU A 141 -6.43 -48.45 -51.15
C GLU A 141 -7.87 -48.16 -50.66
N ASP A 142 -8.04 -47.75 -49.40
CA ASP A 142 -9.38 -47.63 -48.79
C ASP A 142 -10.24 -46.55 -49.49
N ASP A 143 -9.63 -45.42 -49.87
CA ASP A 143 -10.26 -44.34 -50.64
C ASP A 143 -10.71 -44.75 -52.05
N GLN A 144 -10.24 -45.89 -52.56
CA GLN A 144 -10.63 -46.42 -53.87
C GLN A 144 -11.84 -47.36 -53.80
N VAL A 145 -12.29 -47.76 -52.61
CA VAL A 145 -13.40 -48.70 -52.42
C VAL A 145 -14.74 -47.99 -52.61
N ASN A 146 -15.63 -48.57 -53.42
CA ASN A 146 -16.99 -48.06 -53.63
C ASN A 146 -18.01 -49.22 -53.69
N PRO A 147 -19.34 -48.97 -53.60
CA PRO A 147 -20.34 -50.04 -53.49
C PRO A 147 -20.36 -50.96 -54.72
N GLY A 148 -20.05 -50.42 -55.90
CA GLY A 148 -19.88 -51.20 -57.13
C GLY A 148 -18.72 -52.18 -57.02
N LEU A 149 -17.53 -51.73 -56.63
CA LEU A 149 -16.34 -52.58 -56.45
C LEU A 149 -16.51 -53.62 -55.33
N ILE A 150 -17.22 -53.28 -54.25
CA ILE A 150 -17.62 -54.24 -53.21
C ILE A 150 -18.44 -55.37 -53.85
N SER A 151 -19.50 -55.03 -54.59
CA SER A 151 -20.35 -56.01 -55.27
C SER A 151 -19.63 -56.82 -56.35
N GLU A 152 -18.67 -56.22 -57.07
CA GLU A 152 -17.91 -56.89 -58.13
C GLU A 152 -16.86 -57.86 -57.56
N ILE A 153 -16.08 -57.43 -56.56
CA ILE A 153 -14.91 -58.16 -56.07
C ILE A 153 -15.31 -59.16 -54.99
N LEU A 154 -16.08 -58.73 -53.99
CA LEU A 154 -16.55 -59.63 -52.94
C LEU A 154 -17.72 -60.49 -53.42
N GLY A 155 -18.55 -60.01 -54.37
CA GLY A 155 -19.56 -60.85 -55.04
C GLY A 155 -18.95 -61.98 -55.89
N ALA A 156 -17.79 -61.76 -56.51
CA ALA A 156 -17.07 -62.81 -57.25
C ALA A 156 -16.31 -63.82 -56.35
N ALA A 157 -16.31 -63.64 -55.02
CA ALA A 157 -15.71 -64.58 -54.10
C ALA A 157 -16.60 -65.83 -53.87
N THR A 158 -15.97 -67.01 -53.88
CA THR A 158 -16.60 -68.32 -53.68
C THR A 158 -16.49 -68.83 -52.24
N ASP A 159 -15.74 -68.13 -51.39
CA ASP A 159 -15.53 -68.45 -49.98
C ASP A 159 -16.26 -67.39 -49.14
N ASP A 160 -17.41 -67.76 -48.59
CA ASP A 160 -18.23 -66.87 -47.76
C ASP A 160 -17.53 -66.52 -46.44
N LEU A 161 -16.68 -67.39 -45.90
CA LEU A 161 -15.92 -67.11 -44.68
C LEU A 161 -14.85 -66.07 -44.94
N TRP A 162 -14.10 -66.19 -46.04
CA TRP A 162 -13.17 -65.14 -46.44
C TRP A 162 -13.88 -63.84 -46.81
N ALA A 163 -14.98 -63.87 -47.56
CA ALA A 163 -15.71 -62.66 -47.96
C ALA A 163 -16.30 -61.93 -46.74
N THR A 164 -16.91 -62.66 -45.80
CA THR A 164 -17.44 -62.09 -44.56
C THR A 164 -16.31 -61.55 -43.67
N ALA A 165 -15.18 -62.27 -43.55
CA ALA A 165 -14.02 -61.78 -42.83
C ALA A 165 -13.42 -60.51 -43.47
N ALA A 166 -13.40 -60.41 -44.81
CA ALA A 166 -12.93 -59.22 -45.53
C ALA A 166 -13.82 -57.98 -45.29
N CYS A 167 -15.12 -58.17 -45.04
CA CYS A 167 -16.04 -57.12 -44.58
C CYS A 167 -15.83 -56.72 -43.10
N VAL A 168 -15.19 -57.56 -42.28
CA VAL A 168 -14.87 -57.27 -40.86
C VAL A 168 -13.45 -56.72 -40.69
N ASP A 169 -12.50 -57.12 -41.53
CA ASP A 169 -11.11 -56.65 -41.54
C ASP A 169 -11.00 -55.18 -41.95
N ARG A 170 -11.81 -54.76 -42.94
CA ARG A 170 -11.78 -53.41 -43.52
C ARG A 170 -12.79 -52.45 -42.87
N ILE A 171 -12.40 -51.20 -42.69
CA ILE A 171 -13.24 -50.10 -42.19
C ILE A 171 -12.96 -48.88 -43.07
N LEU A 172 -14.00 -48.32 -43.67
CA LEU A 172 -13.95 -47.19 -44.60
C LEU A 172 -14.33 -45.88 -43.91
N HIS A 173 -13.90 -44.75 -44.50
CA HIS A 173 -14.19 -43.41 -43.99
C HIS A 173 -15.59 -42.89 -44.35
N ASP A 174 -16.17 -43.37 -45.45
CA ASP A 174 -17.46 -42.92 -46.00
C ASP A 174 -18.61 -43.83 -45.53
N THR A 175 -19.76 -43.23 -45.23
CA THR A 175 -20.90 -43.90 -44.59
C THR A 175 -21.65 -44.84 -45.53
N ASP A 176 -21.91 -44.43 -46.78
CA ASP A 176 -22.60 -45.25 -47.78
C ASP A 176 -21.78 -46.47 -48.20
N THR A 177 -20.47 -46.31 -48.40
CA THR A 177 -19.54 -47.40 -48.71
C THR A 177 -19.37 -48.37 -47.56
N GLN A 178 -19.24 -47.88 -46.32
CA GLN A 178 -19.19 -48.73 -45.14
C GLN A 178 -20.52 -49.47 -44.93
N GLN A 179 -21.67 -48.83 -45.19
CA GLN A 179 -22.98 -49.49 -45.13
C GLN A 179 -23.08 -50.61 -46.17
N ALA A 180 -22.67 -50.35 -47.42
CA ALA A 180 -22.63 -51.36 -48.48
C ALA A 180 -21.71 -52.54 -48.13
N LEU A 181 -20.55 -52.27 -47.51
CA LEU A 181 -19.60 -53.30 -47.08
C LEU A 181 -20.19 -54.20 -45.99
N LEU A 182 -20.80 -53.61 -44.95
CA LEU A 182 -21.42 -54.35 -43.85
C LEU A 182 -22.63 -55.15 -44.33
N LEU A 183 -23.52 -54.56 -45.13
CA LEU A 183 -24.69 -55.26 -45.69
C LEU A 183 -24.29 -56.40 -46.63
N HIS A 184 -23.22 -56.25 -47.43
CA HIS A 184 -22.71 -57.36 -48.24
C HIS A 184 -22.23 -58.52 -47.36
N GLY A 185 -21.46 -58.25 -46.31
CA GLY A 185 -21.01 -59.27 -45.35
C GLY A 185 -22.18 -59.96 -44.64
N ILE A 186 -23.21 -59.21 -44.25
CA ILE A 186 -24.43 -59.76 -43.64
C ILE A 186 -25.13 -60.69 -44.64
N SER A 187 -25.32 -60.27 -45.89
CA SER A 187 -25.98 -61.10 -46.92
C SER A 187 -25.27 -62.44 -47.20
N ARG A 188 -23.93 -62.49 -47.06
CA ARG A 188 -23.16 -63.74 -47.18
C ARG A 188 -23.46 -64.73 -46.04
N THR A 189 -23.91 -64.25 -44.88
CA THR A 189 -24.20 -65.07 -43.70
C THR A 189 -25.67 -65.47 -43.52
N ASP A 190 -26.62 -64.88 -44.27
CA ASP A 190 -28.06 -65.15 -44.10
C ASP A 190 -28.40 -66.65 -44.26
N HIS A 191 -27.73 -67.33 -45.19
CA HIS A 191 -27.93 -68.76 -45.42
C HIS A 191 -27.55 -69.64 -44.21
N VAL A 192 -26.61 -69.18 -43.37
CA VAL A 192 -26.22 -69.85 -42.12
C VAL A 192 -27.31 -69.68 -41.08
N VAL A 193 -27.90 -68.48 -40.98
CA VAL A 193 -29.05 -68.21 -40.09
C VAL A 193 -30.25 -69.08 -40.47
N SER A 194 -30.52 -69.28 -41.77
CA SER A 194 -31.53 -70.24 -42.24
C SER A 194 -31.22 -71.67 -41.77
N ARG A 195 -30.00 -72.19 -42.00
CA ARG A 195 -29.60 -73.53 -41.54
C ARG A 195 -29.77 -73.72 -40.02
N CYS A 196 -29.30 -72.77 -39.22
CA CYS A 196 -29.42 -72.84 -37.77
C CYS A 196 -30.89 -72.79 -37.29
N SER A 197 -31.74 -72.01 -37.98
CA SER A 197 -33.18 -71.94 -37.69
C SER A 197 -33.93 -73.21 -38.10
N GLU A 198 -33.53 -73.84 -39.20
CA GLU A 198 -34.03 -75.15 -39.64
C GLU A 198 -33.64 -76.26 -38.65
N ILE A 199 -32.44 -76.21 -38.06
CA ILE A 199 -32.01 -77.19 -37.05
C ILE A 199 -32.87 -77.08 -35.78
N LEU A 200 -33.05 -75.87 -35.24
CA LEU A 200 -33.86 -75.65 -34.05
C LEU A 200 -35.35 -76.00 -34.25
N SER A 201 -35.89 -75.80 -35.46
CA SER A 201 -37.29 -76.15 -35.76
C SER A 201 -37.50 -77.64 -36.05
N ASN A 202 -36.54 -78.33 -36.69
CA ASN A 202 -36.61 -79.78 -36.90
C ASN A 202 -36.35 -80.59 -35.61
N GLY A 203 -35.51 -80.07 -34.70
CA GLY A 203 -35.23 -80.70 -33.39
C GLY A 203 -36.49 -80.96 -32.55
N GLY A 204 -37.54 -80.14 -32.73
CA GLY A 204 -38.82 -80.29 -32.03
C GLY A 204 -39.75 -81.41 -32.53
N GLN A 205 -39.44 -82.09 -33.65
CA GLN A 205 -40.32 -83.13 -34.22
C GLN A 205 -39.85 -84.57 -33.96
N GLY A 206 -38.66 -84.75 -33.38
CA GLY A 206 -38.11 -86.07 -33.04
C GLY A 206 -38.63 -86.62 -31.71
N GLY A 207 -39.75 -87.36 -31.73
CA GLY A 207 -40.30 -88.01 -30.54
C GLY A 207 -39.44 -89.18 -30.02
N GLY A 208 -38.43 -88.91 -29.18
CA GLY A 208 -37.56 -89.94 -28.60
C GLY A 208 -36.63 -89.47 -27.46
N GLU A 209 -37.14 -89.52 -26.22
CA GLU A 209 -36.41 -89.62 -24.92
C GLU A 209 -35.03 -88.94 -24.74
N SER A 210 -34.82 -87.71 -25.25
CA SER A 210 -33.95 -86.74 -24.56
C SER A 210 -34.24 -85.30 -24.99
N ALA A 211 -34.70 -84.47 -24.06
CA ALA A 211 -34.89 -83.04 -24.29
C ALA A 211 -33.54 -82.29 -24.19
N THR A 212 -32.73 -82.42 -25.24
CA THR A 212 -31.50 -81.63 -25.42
C THR A 212 -31.83 -80.15 -25.52
N SER A 213 -31.02 -79.28 -24.90
CA SER A 213 -31.23 -77.83 -24.99
C SER A 213 -31.02 -77.34 -26.43
N ASN A 214 -31.68 -76.25 -26.82
CA ASN A 214 -31.39 -75.52 -28.06
C ASN A 214 -29.88 -75.21 -28.16
N GLN A 215 -29.27 -74.83 -27.04
CA GLN A 215 -27.82 -74.63 -26.92
C GLN A 215 -27.03 -75.91 -27.23
N ASP A 216 -27.41 -77.07 -26.67
CA ASP A 216 -26.70 -78.35 -26.90
C ASP A 216 -26.78 -78.79 -28.36
N GLN A 217 -27.94 -78.60 -29.01
CA GLN A 217 -28.13 -78.91 -30.43
C GLN A 217 -27.23 -78.03 -31.31
N LEU A 218 -27.14 -76.73 -31.02
CA LEU A 218 -26.23 -75.81 -31.69
C LEU A 218 -24.75 -76.14 -31.42
N VAL A 219 -24.37 -76.51 -30.19
CA VAL A 219 -22.99 -76.96 -29.87
C VAL A 219 -22.61 -78.20 -30.66
N GLN A 220 -23.53 -79.15 -30.86
CA GLN A 220 -23.30 -80.32 -31.69
C GLN A 220 -23.18 -79.97 -33.18
N TYR A 221 -24.00 -79.04 -33.68
CA TYR A 221 -23.93 -78.58 -35.06
C TYR A 221 -22.62 -77.82 -35.36
N PHE A 222 -22.24 -76.85 -34.52
CA PHE A 222 -21.03 -76.06 -34.71
C PHE A 222 -19.74 -76.90 -34.64
N LYS A 223 -19.74 -78.01 -33.89
CA LYS A 223 -18.64 -78.99 -33.91
C LYS A 223 -18.55 -79.81 -35.20
N GLN A 224 -19.62 -79.86 -36.00
CA GLN A 224 -19.65 -80.51 -37.32
C GLN A 224 -19.40 -79.51 -38.45
N SER A 225 -19.94 -78.27 -38.35
CA SER A 225 -19.68 -77.15 -39.27
C SER A 225 -18.99 -75.98 -38.54
N PRO A 226 -17.65 -76.02 -38.39
CA PRO A 226 -16.92 -74.94 -37.70
C PRO A 226 -16.94 -73.62 -38.48
N THR A 227 -17.07 -73.68 -39.80
CA THR A 227 -17.24 -72.49 -40.66
C THR A 227 -18.50 -71.72 -40.32
N ASP A 228 -19.60 -72.40 -40.00
CA ASP A 228 -20.88 -71.77 -39.68
C ASP A 228 -20.82 -71.07 -38.31
N ALA A 229 -20.10 -71.65 -37.34
CA ALA A 229 -19.85 -71.00 -36.05
C ALA A 229 -19.08 -69.68 -36.23
N GLN A 230 -18.04 -69.69 -37.08
CA GLN A 230 -17.23 -68.51 -37.39
C GLN A 230 -18.02 -67.47 -38.19
N LEU A 231 -18.85 -67.89 -39.15
CA LEU A 231 -19.75 -66.99 -39.89
C LEU A 231 -20.80 -66.35 -38.97
N CYS A 232 -21.40 -67.10 -38.02
CA CYS A 232 -22.30 -66.52 -37.01
C CYS A 232 -21.58 -65.51 -36.10
N GLN A 233 -20.34 -65.80 -35.67
CA GLN A 233 -19.56 -64.86 -34.86
C GLN A 233 -19.23 -63.57 -35.64
N LEU A 234 -18.78 -63.69 -36.89
CA LEU A 234 -18.53 -62.53 -37.77
C LEU A 234 -19.83 -61.75 -38.05
N ARG A 235 -20.97 -62.42 -38.26
CA ARG A 235 -22.29 -61.78 -38.40
C ARG A 235 -22.62 -60.91 -37.18
N SER A 236 -22.38 -61.41 -35.96
CA SER A 236 -22.66 -60.62 -34.75
C SER A 236 -21.84 -59.32 -34.67
N VAL A 237 -20.59 -59.34 -35.16
CA VAL A 237 -19.73 -58.13 -35.27
C VAL A 237 -20.20 -57.22 -36.40
N LEU A 238 -20.59 -57.75 -37.55
CA LEU A 238 -21.13 -56.95 -38.66
C LEU A 238 -22.43 -56.23 -38.26
N LEU A 239 -23.32 -56.91 -37.53
CA LEU A 239 -24.55 -56.33 -37.00
C LEU A 239 -24.27 -55.26 -35.93
N ALA A 240 -23.34 -55.51 -35.00
CA ALA A 240 -22.93 -54.51 -34.01
C ALA A 240 -22.30 -53.26 -34.67
N ARG A 241 -21.46 -53.44 -35.70
CA ARG A 241 -20.92 -52.33 -36.48
C ARG A 241 -21.98 -51.62 -37.32
N LEU A 242 -23.02 -52.30 -37.80
CA LEU A 242 -24.14 -51.69 -38.53
C LEU A 242 -25.02 -50.84 -37.59
N ASP A 243 -25.25 -51.32 -36.36
CA ASP A 243 -25.94 -50.55 -35.32
C ASP A 243 -25.14 -49.29 -34.93
N ARG A 244 -23.82 -49.40 -34.74
CA ARG A 244 -22.94 -48.24 -34.54
C ARG A 244 -22.89 -47.31 -35.76
N LEU A 245 -22.83 -47.83 -36.99
CA LEU A 245 -22.85 -47.01 -38.21
C LEU A 245 -24.17 -46.23 -38.34
N THR A 246 -25.32 -46.88 -38.12
CA THR A 246 -26.62 -46.19 -38.14
C THR A 246 -26.78 -45.21 -36.98
N THR A 247 -26.08 -45.42 -35.85
CA THR A 247 -25.95 -44.42 -34.79
C THR A 247 -25.14 -43.22 -35.30
N PHE A 248 -23.95 -43.44 -35.84
CA PHE A 248 -23.09 -42.37 -36.39
C PHE A 248 -23.80 -41.52 -37.46
N ILE A 249 -24.56 -42.13 -38.36
CA ILE A 249 -25.38 -41.42 -39.38
C ILE A 249 -26.48 -40.55 -38.74
N GLN A 250 -26.93 -40.84 -37.51
CA GLN A 250 -27.84 -39.96 -36.75
C GLN A 250 -27.05 -38.86 -36.01
N LEU A 251 -25.87 -39.17 -35.46
CA LEU A 251 -24.98 -38.18 -34.85
C LEU A 251 -24.55 -37.10 -35.85
N GLU A 252 -24.20 -37.47 -37.09
CA GLU A 252 -23.86 -36.52 -38.15
C GLU A 252 -25.05 -35.62 -38.52
N LYS A 253 -26.27 -36.17 -38.53
CA LYS A 253 -27.48 -35.38 -38.81
C LYS A 253 -27.78 -34.37 -37.70
N ALA A 254 -27.60 -34.77 -36.44
CA ALA A 254 -27.73 -33.86 -35.29
C ALA A 254 -26.66 -32.75 -35.33
N ALA A 255 -25.39 -33.10 -35.54
CA ALA A 255 -24.31 -32.12 -35.66
C ALA A 255 -24.44 -31.17 -36.86
N ILE A 256 -25.29 -31.51 -37.85
CA ILE A 256 -25.69 -30.64 -38.96
C ILE A 256 -26.89 -29.76 -38.59
N SER A 257 -27.89 -30.27 -37.85
CA SER A 257 -28.99 -29.43 -37.35
C SER A 257 -28.52 -28.40 -36.32
N ASP A 258 -27.61 -28.78 -35.40
CA ASP A 258 -26.97 -27.89 -34.42
C ASP A 258 -26.21 -26.73 -35.12
N ALA A 259 -25.73 -26.97 -36.34
CA ALA A 259 -25.01 -25.99 -37.15
C ALA A 259 -25.92 -25.11 -38.02
N VAL A 260 -27.24 -25.32 -38.00
CA VAL A 260 -28.24 -24.60 -38.81
C VAL A 260 -29.32 -23.93 -37.95
N GLY A 261 -29.77 -24.56 -36.86
CA GLY A 261 -30.75 -24.00 -35.91
C GLY A 261 -30.20 -22.92 -34.97
N GLY A 262 -29.17 -22.19 -35.39
CA GLY A 262 -28.60 -21.06 -34.64
C GLY A 262 -29.25 -19.71 -34.95
N GLU A 263 -30.23 -19.70 -35.85
CA GLU A 263 -31.05 -18.55 -36.26
C GLU A 263 -32.53 -18.98 -36.16
N ASP A 264 -33.37 -18.13 -35.55
CA ASP A 264 -34.84 -18.17 -35.46
C ASP A 264 -35.54 -19.43 -34.87
N GLU A 265 -35.73 -19.47 -33.54
CA GLU A 265 -36.97 -20.04 -32.96
C GLU A 265 -37.37 -19.39 -31.60
N SER A 266 -37.38 -18.05 -31.55
CA SER A 266 -38.13 -17.30 -30.52
C SER A 266 -39.56 -17.04 -30.97
N VAL A 267 -40.53 -17.18 -30.05
CA VAL A 267 -41.96 -17.06 -30.37
C VAL A 267 -42.41 -15.60 -30.32
N ASP A 268 -42.38 -14.93 -31.46
CA ASP A 268 -42.95 -13.59 -31.64
C ASP A 268 -44.47 -13.66 -31.92
N GLU A 269 -45.26 -13.66 -30.86
CA GLU A 269 -46.60 -13.05 -30.88
C GLU A 269 -46.65 -11.92 -29.83
N ASP A 270 -47.08 -10.73 -30.26
CA ASP A 270 -47.46 -9.54 -29.48
C ASP A 270 -46.38 -8.80 -28.63
N MET A 271 -45.49 -8.03 -29.28
CA MET A 271 -45.17 -6.66 -28.79
C MET A 271 -44.68 -5.70 -29.90
N GLU A 272 -45.42 -4.62 -30.14
CA GLU A 272 -45.02 -3.49 -31.01
C GLU A 272 -44.46 -2.32 -30.18
N GLU A 273 -43.39 -1.68 -30.67
CA GLU A 273 -42.76 -0.43 -30.16
C GLU A 273 -42.14 -0.58 -28.73
N TRP A 274 -40.98 0.02 -28.39
CA TRP A 274 -40.57 1.42 -28.58
C TRP A 274 -39.10 1.61 -29.03
N GLU A 275 -38.75 2.86 -29.34
CA GLU A 275 -37.50 3.33 -29.96
C GLU A 275 -36.33 3.55 -28.97
N ASP A 276 -35.14 3.85 -29.54
CA ASP A 276 -33.89 4.33 -28.92
C ASP A 276 -33.14 3.40 -27.92
N ASP A 277 -32.13 2.68 -28.45
CA ASP A 277 -30.94 2.28 -27.66
C ASP A 277 -29.87 3.40 -27.72
N PRO A 278 -29.55 4.08 -26.60
CA PRO A 278 -28.55 5.15 -26.58
C PRO A 278 -27.08 4.69 -26.63
N TRP A 279 -26.80 3.37 -26.56
CA TRP A 279 -25.45 2.84 -26.30
C TRP A 279 -24.80 2.11 -27.49
N ALA A 280 -25.40 2.22 -28.67
CA ALA A 280 -24.84 1.70 -29.92
C ALA A 280 -23.63 2.53 -30.44
N GLU A 281 -22.53 2.57 -29.68
CA GLU A 281 -21.28 3.20 -30.13
C GLU A 281 -20.64 2.42 -31.29
N GLU A 282 -20.37 3.12 -32.41
CA GLU A 282 -19.72 2.57 -33.60
C GLU A 282 -18.29 2.10 -33.32
N SER A 283 -18.13 0.81 -32.98
CA SER A 283 -16.84 0.16 -32.72
C SER A 283 -16.44 -0.75 -33.90
N PRO A 284 -15.51 -0.32 -34.78
CA PRO A 284 -15.13 -1.09 -35.96
C PRO A 284 -14.19 -2.27 -35.64
N ASP A 285 -14.29 -3.33 -36.45
CA ASP A 285 -13.33 -4.44 -36.57
C ASP A 285 -12.98 -5.23 -35.30
N SER A 286 -13.99 -5.83 -34.66
CA SER A 286 -13.78 -7.11 -33.95
C SER A 286 -13.78 -8.27 -34.96
N PRO A 287 -12.68 -9.03 -35.14
CA PRO A 287 -12.58 -10.03 -36.19
C PRO A 287 -13.39 -11.30 -35.85
N SER A 288 -14.60 -11.40 -36.41
CA SER A 288 -15.45 -12.59 -36.28
C SER A 288 -14.75 -13.83 -36.86
N ARG A 289 -14.32 -14.72 -35.97
CA ARG A 289 -13.59 -15.94 -36.32
C ARG A 289 -14.54 -16.90 -37.05
N PRO A 290 -14.29 -17.28 -38.32
CA PRO A 290 -15.23 -18.08 -39.08
C PRO A 290 -15.38 -19.47 -38.46
N LYS A 291 -16.58 -19.78 -37.96
CA LYS A 291 -16.95 -21.13 -37.50
C LYS A 291 -16.84 -22.09 -38.71
N GLN A 292 -16.16 -23.22 -38.52
CA GLN A 292 -16.19 -24.29 -39.53
C GLN A 292 -17.53 -25.05 -39.44
N PRO A 293 -18.05 -25.58 -40.57
CA PRO A 293 -19.33 -26.30 -40.57
C PRO A 293 -19.28 -27.54 -39.68
N GLY A 294 -20.41 -27.87 -39.06
CA GLY A 294 -20.55 -28.93 -38.07
C GLY A 294 -19.94 -30.26 -38.50
N LYS A 295 -18.94 -30.71 -37.75
CA LYS A 295 -18.31 -32.03 -37.88
C LYS A 295 -18.14 -32.60 -36.48
N LEU A 296 -18.49 -33.86 -36.31
CA LEU A 296 -18.25 -34.60 -35.07
C LEU A 296 -16.75 -34.58 -34.71
N PRO A 297 -16.42 -34.61 -33.40
CA PRO A 297 -15.02 -34.57 -32.94
C PRO A 297 -14.20 -35.80 -33.34
N PHE A 298 -14.87 -36.88 -33.76
CA PHE A 298 -14.29 -38.12 -34.27
C PHE A 298 -14.84 -38.46 -35.66
N ASN A 299 -14.07 -39.24 -36.44
CA ASN A 299 -14.51 -39.75 -37.74
C ASN A 299 -15.15 -41.15 -37.62
N LEU A 300 -15.76 -41.64 -38.71
CA LEU A 300 -16.46 -42.92 -38.72
C LEU A 300 -15.59 -44.11 -38.26
N PRO A 301 -14.34 -44.31 -38.74
CA PRO A 301 -13.49 -45.40 -38.23
C PRO A 301 -13.17 -45.29 -36.74
N ALA A 302 -12.93 -44.07 -36.21
CA ALA A 302 -12.73 -43.87 -34.79
C ALA A 302 -13.99 -44.22 -33.98
N PHE A 303 -15.18 -43.76 -34.41
CA PHE A 303 -16.44 -44.12 -33.73
C PHE A 303 -16.74 -45.63 -33.79
N LEU A 304 -16.37 -46.33 -34.87
CA LEU A 304 -16.58 -47.78 -34.96
C LEU A 304 -15.61 -48.60 -34.09
N LEU A 305 -14.44 -48.04 -33.74
CA LEU A 305 -13.35 -48.72 -33.02
C LEU A 305 -13.24 -48.36 -31.53
N ASN A 306 -13.53 -47.11 -31.15
CA ASN A 306 -13.48 -46.66 -29.76
C ASN A 306 -14.61 -47.31 -28.93
N ASP A 307 -14.48 -47.31 -27.61
CA ASP A 307 -15.60 -47.59 -26.70
C ASP A 307 -16.65 -46.46 -26.72
N LEU A 308 -17.91 -46.78 -26.44
CA LEU A 308 -19.01 -45.81 -26.46
C LEU A 308 -18.88 -44.75 -25.35
N LEU A 309 -18.20 -45.07 -24.23
CA LEU A 309 -17.95 -44.14 -23.14
C LEU A 309 -16.99 -43.01 -23.55
N SER A 310 -15.88 -43.33 -24.22
CA SER A 310 -14.94 -42.33 -24.74
C SER A 310 -15.63 -41.43 -25.77
N SER A 311 -16.43 -41.99 -26.69
CA SER A 311 -17.21 -41.17 -27.64
C SER A 311 -18.29 -40.31 -26.95
N ALA A 312 -18.86 -40.75 -25.84
CA ALA A 312 -19.78 -39.92 -25.04
C ALA A 312 -19.05 -38.76 -24.33
N GLN A 313 -17.85 -39.01 -23.79
CA GLN A 313 -16.99 -37.99 -23.17
C GLN A 313 -16.48 -36.97 -24.19
N ASP A 314 -16.12 -37.41 -25.41
CA ASP A 314 -15.81 -36.53 -26.53
C ASP A 314 -17.01 -35.60 -26.82
N LEU A 315 -18.20 -36.14 -27.08
CA LEU A 315 -19.40 -35.33 -27.38
C LEU A 315 -19.78 -34.37 -26.25
N ALA A 316 -19.66 -34.78 -24.98
CA ALA A 316 -19.90 -33.93 -23.82
C ALA A 316 -18.93 -32.74 -23.75
N SER A 317 -17.63 -33.00 -23.87
CA SER A 317 -16.59 -31.97 -23.80
C SER A 317 -16.63 -30.97 -24.97
N TYR A 318 -17.06 -31.43 -26.16
CA TYR A 318 -17.30 -30.59 -27.34
C TYR A 318 -18.73 -30.03 -27.44
N GLN A 319 -19.57 -30.19 -26.42
CA GLN A 319 -20.93 -29.61 -26.29
C GLN A 319 -21.94 -30.05 -27.37
N TYR A 320 -21.76 -31.23 -27.97
CA TYR A 320 -22.69 -31.81 -28.93
C TYR A 320 -23.84 -32.55 -28.23
N PHE A 321 -24.72 -31.80 -27.56
CA PHE A 321 -25.72 -32.35 -26.63
C PHE A 321 -26.82 -33.19 -27.31
N ASP A 322 -27.32 -32.80 -28.49
CA ASP A 322 -28.33 -33.58 -29.23
C ASP A 322 -27.76 -34.90 -29.75
N ALA A 323 -26.51 -34.88 -30.25
CA ALA A 323 -25.79 -36.10 -30.62
C ALA A 323 -25.55 -37.01 -29.38
N LEU A 324 -25.21 -36.43 -28.23
CA LEU A 324 -25.05 -37.16 -26.98
C LEU A 324 -26.38 -37.77 -26.49
N HIS A 325 -27.50 -37.06 -26.64
CA HIS A 325 -28.84 -37.58 -26.34
C HIS A 325 -29.22 -38.76 -27.24
N ILE A 326 -28.98 -38.68 -28.55
CA ILE A 326 -29.17 -39.82 -29.49
C ILE A 326 -28.32 -41.04 -29.07
N LEU A 327 -27.10 -40.81 -28.59
CA LEU A 327 -26.22 -41.88 -28.09
C LEU A 327 -26.84 -42.56 -26.84
N PHE A 328 -27.40 -41.79 -25.91
CA PHE A 328 -28.08 -42.32 -24.72
C PHE A 328 -29.43 -42.99 -25.03
N GLU A 329 -30.25 -42.49 -25.95
CA GLU A 329 -31.52 -43.14 -26.34
C GLU A 329 -31.31 -44.57 -26.86
N ARG A 330 -30.23 -44.77 -27.63
CA ARG A 330 -29.91 -46.06 -28.28
C ARG A 330 -29.08 -46.99 -27.40
N HIS A 331 -28.00 -46.47 -26.83
CA HIS A 331 -26.97 -47.23 -26.09
C HIS A 331 -27.02 -47.03 -24.58
N GLY A 332 -28.09 -46.41 -24.05
CA GLY A 332 -28.23 -46.05 -22.65
C GLY A 332 -28.05 -47.20 -21.65
N LEU A 333 -28.27 -48.47 -22.03
CA LEU A 333 -27.98 -49.61 -21.14
C LEU A 333 -26.47 -49.85 -20.91
N GLU A 334 -25.62 -49.51 -21.88
CA GLU A 334 -24.15 -49.62 -21.77
C GLU A 334 -23.57 -48.37 -21.09
N LEU A 335 -24.16 -47.20 -21.35
CA LEU A 335 -23.71 -45.92 -20.80
C LEU A 335 -24.27 -45.59 -19.41
N TRP A 336 -25.39 -46.20 -18.98
CA TRP A 336 -26.04 -45.94 -17.69
C TRP A 336 -25.09 -45.95 -16.49
N PRO A 337 -24.18 -46.93 -16.31
CA PRO A 337 -23.28 -46.95 -15.15
C PRO A 337 -22.31 -45.76 -15.07
N TYR A 338 -22.09 -45.06 -16.18
CA TYR A 338 -21.11 -43.98 -16.31
C TYR A 338 -21.74 -42.60 -16.50
N ARG A 339 -23.07 -42.47 -16.36
CA ARG A 339 -23.84 -41.24 -16.63
C ARG A 339 -23.28 -39.98 -15.97
N PHE A 340 -23.00 -40.02 -14.66
CA PHE A 340 -22.43 -38.88 -13.94
C PHE A 340 -21.06 -38.49 -14.48
N ARG A 341 -20.17 -39.46 -14.71
CA ARG A 341 -18.86 -39.21 -15.33
C ARG A 341 -18.97 -38.61 -16.75
N ILE A 342 -20.03 -38.90 -17.51
CA ILE A 342 -20.28 -38.26 -18.81
C ILE A 342 -20.77 -36.82 -18.63
N LEU A 343 -21.64 -36.56 -17.64
CA LEU A 343 -22.09 -35.21 -17.26
C LEU A 343 -20.94 -34.35 -16.70
N ASP A 344 -20.00 -34.96 -15.96
CA ASP A 344 -18.84 -34.27 -15.40
C ASP A 344 -17.90 -33.72 -16.50
N PHE A 345 -17.87 -34.38 -17.67
CA PHE A 345 -17.12 -33.93 -18.86
C PHE A 345 -17.82 -32.81 -19.65
N ILE A 346 -19.06 -32.43 -19.31
CA ILE A 346 -19.69 -31.23 -19.86
C ILE A 346 -18.98 -30.01 -19.26
N PRO A 347 -18.52 -29.02 -20.06
CA PRO A 347 -17.87 -27.82 -19.53
C PRO A 347 -18.79 -27.01 -18.59
N GLU A 348 -18.22 -26.44 -17.53
CA GLU A 348 -18.94 -25.77 -16.45
C GLU A 348 -19.69 -24.50 -16.90
N HIS A 349 -19.26 -23.89 -18.00
CA HIS A 349 -19.90 -22.72 -18.62
C HIS A 349 -21.02 -23.08 -19.63
N ALA A 350 -21.30 -24.36 -19.85
CA ALA A 350 -22.31 -24.77 -20.83
C ALA A 350 -23.73 -24.57 -20.27
N PRO A 351 -24.69 -24.04 -21.07
CA PRO A 351 -26.03 -23.72 -20.58
C PRO A 351 -26.84 -24.99 -20.24
N PRO A 352 -27.32 -25.17 -18.99
CA PRO A 352 -28.04 -26.36 -18.55
C PRO A 352 -29.32 -26.66 -19.35
N LEU A 353 -29.92 -25.61 -19.94
CA LEU A 353 -31.08 -25.74 -20.83
C LEU A 353 -30.79 -26.58 -22.08
N ALA A 354 -29.56 -26.53 -22.62
CA ALA A 354 -29.17 -27.26 -23.83
C ALA A 354 -28.98 -28.77 -23.57
N TYR A 355 -28.58 -29.16 -22.36
CA TYR A 355 -28.42 -30.58 -21.98
C TYR A 355 -29.46 -31.07 -20.96
N ARG A 356 -30.57 -30.34 -20.78
CA ARG A 356 -31.66 -30.65 -19.82
C ARG A 356 -32.28 -32.05 -19.96
N GLN A 357 -32.15 -32.69 -21.12
CA GLN A 357 -32.64 -34.06 -21.37
C GLN A 357 -31.69 -35.13 -20.80
N LEU A 358 -30.44 -34.77 -20.52
CA LEU A 358 -29.41 -35.64 -19.95
C LEU A 358 -29.31 -35.53 -18.42
N LEU A 359 -29.91 -34.49 -17.83
CA LEU A 359 -29.83 -34.22 -16.39
C LEU A 359 -30.60 -35.27 -15.55
N PRO A 360 -30.09 -35.62 -14.36
CA PRO A 360 -30.77 -36.56 -13.46
C PRO A 360 -32.11 -36.00 -12.95
N SER A 361 -33.14 -36.83 -12.94
CA SER A 361 -34.50 -36.51 -12.47
C SER A 361 -35.03 -37.59 -11.52
N LEU A 362 -36.03 -37.25 -10.70
CA LEU A 362 -36.56 -38.14 -9.65
C LEU A 362 -37.85 -38.86 -10.10
N ASP A 363 -37.88 -40.20 -10.03
CA ASP A 363 -39.12 -40.96 -10.16
C ASP A 363 -39.88 -40.95 -8.82
N LEU A 364 -40.93 -40.14 -8.77
CA LEU A 364 -41.84 -40.00 -7.61
C LEU A 364 -42.57 -41.31 -7.22
N THR A 365 -42.60 -42.34 -8.09
CA THR A 365 -43.27 -43.61 -7.80
C THR A 365 -42.36 -44.62 -7.10
N ASN A 366 -41.07 -44.61 -7.39
CA ASN A 366 -40.06 -45.49 -6.78
C ASN A 366 -39.16 -44.76 -5.76
N ASN A 367 -39.24 -43.42 -5.69
CA ASN A 367 -38.39 -42.54 -4.88
C ASN A 367 -36.88 -42.76 -5.13
N SER A 368 -36.54 -42.89 -6.41
CA SER A 368 -35.18 -43.11 -6.92
C SER A 368 -34.98 -42.36 -8.23
N GLU A 369 -33.74 -42.16 -8.64
CA GLU A 369 -33.40 -41.61 -9.96
C GLU A 369 -34.14 -42.31 -11.13
N LEU A 370 -34.72 -41.52 -12.03
CA LEU A 370 -35.45 -42.01 -13.20
C LEU A 370 -34.48 -42.56 -14.25
N ARG A 371 -34.57 -43.86 -14.54
CA ARG A 371 -33.78 -44.48 -15.62
C ARG A 371 -34.32 -44.08 -16.99
N TRP A 372 -33.42 -43.65 -17.89
CA TRP A 372 -33.75 -43.33 -19.28
C TRP A 372 -34.49 -44.48 -19.96
N SER A 373 -35.63 -44.15 -20.58
CA SER A 373 -36.47 -45.13 -21.27
C SER A 373 -35.95 -45.39 -22.68
N LYS A 374 -35.55 -46.63 -22.96
CA LYS A 374 -35.12 -47.03 -24.31
C LYS A 374 -36.25 -46.81 -25.32
N ARG A 375 -35.96 -46.06 -26.39
CA ARG A 375 -36.82 -45.97 -27.59
C ARG A 375 -37.00 -47.38 -28.17
N GLN A 376 -38.19 -47.97 -28.03
CA GLN A 376 -38.47 -49.35 -28.44
C GLN A 376 -38.64 -49.48 -29.97
N GLU A 377 -37.55 -49.33 -30.71
CA GLU A 377 -37.48 -49.90 -32.05
C GLU A 377 -37.47 -51.43 -31.92
N GLN A 378 -38.59 -52.07 -32.25
CA GLN A 378 -38.77 -53.52 -32.19
C GLN A 378 -38.14 -54.22 -33.40
N THR A 379 -36.82 -54.08 -33.56
CA THR A 379 -36.03 -54.99 -34.39
C THR A 379 -36.00 -56.37 -33.74
N ALA A 380 -36.36 -57.40 -34.51
CA ALA A 380 -36.24 -58.79 -34.04
C ALA A 380 -34.75 -59.12 -33.84
N VAL A 381 -34.40 -59.63 -32.65
CA VAL A 381 -33.01 -59.99 -32.30
C VAL A 381 -32.51 -61.06 -33.27
N ASP A 382 -31.42 -60.79 -33.98
CA ASP A 382 -30.84 -61.73 -34.94
C ASP A 382 -30.38 -63.01 -34.22
N PHE A 383 -30.51 -64.15 -34.91
CA PHE A 383 -30.10 -65.46 -34.38
C PHE A 383 -28.67 -65.46 -33.80
N SER A 384 -27.73 -64.74 -34.42
CA SER A 384 -26.33 -64.65 -33.96
C SER A 384 -26.12 -63.83 -32.69
N GLN A 385 -27.13 -63.07 -32.24
CA GLN A 385 -27.08 -62.23 -31.05
C GLN A 385 -27.77 -62.85 -29.83
N LEU A 386 -28.56 -63.91 -30.02
CA LEU A 386 -29.24 -64.64 -28.93
C LEU A 386 -28.24 -65.22 -27.90
N PRO A 387 -28.61 -65.28 -26.59
CA PRO A 387 -27.72 -65.81 -25.56
C PRO A 387 -27.35 -67.28 -25.82
N ASP A 388 -28.32 -68.13 -26.17
CA ASP A 388 -28.13 -69.56 -26.44
C ASP A 388 -27.13 -69.82 -27.59
N SER A 389 -27.17 -69.01 -28.66
CA SER A 389 -26.29 -69.18 -29.81
C SER A 389 -24.87 -68.67 -29.54
N ARG A 390 -24.73 -67.54 -28.84
CA ARG A 390 -23.43 -67.02 -28.38
C ARG A 390 -22.76 -67.99 -27.40
N ALA A 391 -23.52 -68.52 -26.43
CA ALA A 391 -23.06 -69.55 -25.51
C ALA A 391 -22.67 -70.84 -26.24
N ALA A 392 -23.44 -71.27 -27.25
CA ALA A 392 -23.11 -72.44 -28.05
C ALA A 392 -21.81 -72.29 -28.85
N ILE A 393 -21.55 -71.11 -29.43
CA ILE A 393 -20.29 -70.82 -30.15
C ILE A 393 -19.08 -70.86 -29.20
N GLN A 394 -19.21 -70.25 -28.01
CA GLN A 394 -18.16 -70.29 -26.97
C GLN A 394 -17.89 -71.73 -26.49
N GLN A 395 -18.95 -72.48 -26.15
CA GLN A 395 -18.87 -73.86 -25.68
C GLN A 395 -18.42 -74.86 -26.77
N ALA A 396 -18.52 -74.49 -28.05
CA ALA A 396 -17.95 -75.25 -29.15
C ALA A 396 -16.42 -75.15 -29.25
N GLY A 397 -15.80 -74.11 -28.65
CA GLY A 397 -14.35 -73.90 -28.66
C GLY A 397 -13.80 -73.44 -30.02
N LEU A 398 -14.64 -72.84 -30.85
CA LEU A 398 -14.35 -72.49 -32.25
C LEU A 398 -14.35 -70.97 -32.50
N ALA A 399 -14.40 -70.18 -31.43
CA ALA A 399 -14.38 -68.72 -31.50
C ALA A 399 -13.09 -68.23 -32.16
N LEU A 400 -13.25 -67.33 -33.13
CA LEU A 400 -12.19 -66.46 -33.65
C LEU A 400 -11.70 -65.55 -32.52
N ASP A 401 -10.38 -65.34 -32.47
CA ASP A 401 -9.67 -64.46 -31.55
C ASP A 401 -9.86 -62.99 -31.98
N LEU A 402 -11.10 -62.53 -31.87
CA LEU A 402 -11.53 -61.17 -32.18
C LEU A 402 -11.18 -60.26 -31.00
N PRO A 403 -10.72 -59.01 -31.24
CA PRO A 403 -10.45 -58.08 -30.15
C PRO A 403 -11.76 -57.74 -29.42
N GLU A 404 -11.91 -58.25 -28.20
CA GLU A 404 -12.97 -57.81 -27.30
C GLU A 404 -12.79 -56.31 -27.01
N PRO A 405 -13.89 -55.53 -26.88
CA PRO A 405 -13.80 -54.14 -26.46
C PRO A 405 -13.10 -54.09 -25.10
N ARG A 406 -12.22 -53.09 -24.91
CA ARG A 406 -11.49 -52.96 -23.64
C ARG A 406 -12.47 -52.90 -22.48
N PRO A 407 -12.35 -53.75 -21.44
CA PRO A 407 -13.17 -53.61 -20.26
C PRO A 407 -12.87 -52.27 -19.60
N VAL A 408 -13.90 -51.42 -19.53
CA VAL A 408 -13.87 -50.17 -18.78
C VAL A 408 -13.64 -50.49 -17.28
N PRO A 409 -12.85 -49.70 -16.53
CA PRO A 409 -12.57 -49.98 -15.13
C PRO A 409 -13.86 -50.10 -14.28
N PRO A 410 -14.06 -51.19 -13.52
CA PRO A 410 -15.28 -51.39 -12.74
C PRO A 410 -15.35 -50.53 -11.47
N GLU A 411 -14.27 -49.81 -11.13
CA GLU A 411 -14.15 -49.03 -9.89
C GLU A 411 -14.98 -47.72 -9.90
N GLU A 412 -15.57 -47.35 -11.04
CA GLU A 412 -16.31 -46.10 -11.26
C GLU A 412 -17.74 -46.30 -11.81
N ALA A 413 -18.28 -47.53 -11.77
CA ALA A 413 -19.51 -47.90 -12.47
C ALA A 413 -20.77 -47.90 -11.58
N THR A 414 -21.43 -46.74 -11.43
CA THR A 414 -22.67 -46.53 -10.64
C THR A 414 -23.89 -47.19 -11.30
N SER A 415 -24.01 -48.51 -11.21
CA SER A 415 -25.05 -49.29 -11.93
C SER A 415 -26.48 -49.10 -11.38
N GLU A 416 -26.60 -48.79 -10.09
CA GLU A 416 -27.87 -48.56 -9.40
C GLU A 416 -28.35 -47.10 -9.54
N PRO A 417 -29.66 -46.81 -9.47
CA PRO A 417 -30.19 -45.45 -9.43
C PRO A 417 -29.88 -44.78 -8.08
N LEU A 418 -29.57 -43.48 -8.08
CA LEU A 418 -29.31 -42.73 -6.85
C LEU A 418 -30.60 -42.46 -6.03
N SER A 419 -30.42 -42.26 -4.71
CA SER A 419 -31.47 -41.77 -3.81
C SER A 419 -31.70 -40.25 -3.99
N PRO A 420 -32.83 -39.69 -3.51
CA PRO A 420 -33.07 -38.25 -3.59
C PRO A 420 -31.95 -37.43 -2.93
N GLU A 421 -31.47 -37.85 -1.75
CA GLU A 421 -30.38 -37.20 -1.03
C GLU A 421 -29.07 -37.17 -1.83
N GLN A 422 -28.76 -38.28 -2.53
CA GLN A 422 -27.57 -38.38 -3.38
C GLN A 422 -27.69 -37.53 -4.66
N LEU A 423 -28.91 -37.39 -5.20
CA LEU A 423 -29.18 -36.47 -6.31
C LEU A 423 -29.02 -35.00 -5.86
N THR A 424 -29.60 -34.61 -4.72
CA THR A 424 -29.42 -33.28 -4.12
C THR A 424 -27.93 -32.99 -3.86
N GLN A 425 -27.18 -33.97 -3.38
CA GLN A 425 -25.72 -33.85 -3.20
C GLN A 425 -24.99 -33.64 -4.54
N TRP A 426 -25.31 -34.41 -5.60
CA TRP A 426 -24.68 -34.24 -6.91
C TRP A 426 -24.98 -32.85 -7.52
N TYR A 427 -26.23 -32.39 -7.47
CA TYR A 427 -26.58 -31.04 -7.93
C TYR A 427 -25.83 -29.94 -7.14
N THR A 428 -25.69 -30.11 -5.82
CA THR A 428 -24.92 -29.18 -4.97
C THR A 428 -23.43 -29.17 -5.37
N SER A 429 -22.79 -30.34 -5.43
CA SER A 429 -21.38 -30.43 -5.83
C SER A 429 -21.11 -29.93 -7.25
N ARG A 430 -22.07 -30.07 -8.17
CA ARG A 430 -21.97 -29.51 -9.53
C ARG A 430 -22.07 -27.98 -9.51
N VAL A 431 -22.92 -27.39 -8.68
CA VAL A 431 -22.98 -25.94 -8.44
C VAL A 431 -21.67 -25.42 -7.84
N ASP A 432 -21.15 -26.08 -6.80
CA ASP A 432 -19.91 -25.68 -6.14
C ASP A 432 -18.73 -25.67 -7.15
N ASN A 433 -18.63 -26.71 -7.99
CA ASN A 433 -17.66 -26.78 -9.08
C ASN A 433 -17.81 -25.63 -10.10
N ILE A 434 -19.03 -25.32 -10.55
CA ILE A 434 -19.29 -24.23 -11.51
C ILE A 434 -18.81 -22.89 -10.93
N ILE A 435 -19.14 -22.60 -9.67
CA ILE A 435 -18.76 -21.35 -9.01
C ILE A 435 -17.23 -21.28 -8.82
N GLN A 436 -16.62 -22.33 -8.28
CA GLN A 436 -15.16 -22.37 -8.02
C GLN A 436 -14.30 -22.32 -9.30
N THR A 437 -14.83 -22.72 -10.45
CA THR A 437 -14.08 -22.77 -11.73
C THR A 437 -14.37 -21.62 -12.68
N THR A 438 -15.59 -21.06 -12.67
CA THR A 438 -16.04 -20.05 -13.64
C THR A 438 -16.66 -18.80 -13.03
N GLY A 439 -17.11 -18.84 -11.78
CA GLY A 439 -17.89 -17.76 -11.15
C GLY A 439 -19.30 -17.55 -11.73
N MET A 440 -19.77 -18.38 -12.67
CA MET A 440 -21.04 -18.17 -13.39
C MET A 440 -22.26 -18.56 -12.53
N VAL A 441 -22.75 -17.62 -11.72
CA VAL A 441 -23.87 -17.86 -10.78
C VAL A 441 -25.21 -18.08 -11.51
N ASP A 442 -25.39 -17.48 -12.68
CA ASP A 442 -26.54 -17.67 -13.58
C ASP A 442 -26.64 -19.12 -14.12
N VAL A 443 -25.50 -19.71 -14.47
CA VAL A 443 -25.41 -21.12 -14.89
C VAL A 443 -25.74 -22.05 -13.71
N ALA A 444 -25.27 -21.72 -12.51
CA ALA A 444 -25.66 -22.44 -11.29
C ALA A 444 -27.16 -22.32 -10.96
N ILE A 445 -27.75 -21.12 -11.10
CA ILE A 445 -29.18 -20.88 -10.89
C ILE A 445 -30.03 -21.69 -11.86
N THR A 446 -29.72 -21.67 -13.16
CA THR A 446 -30.51 -22.39 -14.17
C THR A 446 -30.42 -23.92 -14.00
N LEU A 447 -29.28 -24.45 -13.56
CA LEU A 447 -29.12 -25.85 -13.17
C LEU A 447 -30.02 -26.22 -11.98
N ILE A 448 -30.06 -25.37 -10.95
CA ILE A 448 -30.87 -25.58 -9.74
C ILE A 448 -32.37 -25.44 -10.00
N GLN A 449 -32.78 -24.45 -10.80
CA GLN A 449 -34.17 -24.32 -11.26
C GLN A 449 -34.62 -25.55 -12.06
N HIS A 450 -33.74 -26.13 -12.88
CA HIS A 450 -34.04 -27.41 -13.53
C HIS A 450 -34.20 -28.54 -12.51
N GLY A 451 -33.26 -28.74 -11.58
CA GLY A 451 -33.35 -29.78 -10.55
C GLY A 451 -34.64 -29.68 -9.70
N ALA A 452 -35.02 -28.46 -9.31
CA ALA A 452 -36.28 -28.19 -8.62
C ALA A 452 -37.51 -28.54 -9.48
N SER A 453 -37.48 -28.23 -10.78
CA SER A 453 -38.55 -28.65 -11.72
C SER A 453 -38.70 -30.18 -11.82
N GLN A 454 -37.62 -30.93 -11.58
CA GLN A 454 -37.60 -32.39 -11.52
C GLN A 454 -37.94 -32.95 -10.12
N SER A 455 -38.52 -32.13 -9.24
CA SER A 455 -38.96 -32.49 -7.89
C SER A 455 -37.85 -32.98 -6.94
N ILE A 456 -36.61 -32.57 -7.15
CA ILE A 456 -35.47 -32.93 -6.30
C ILE A 456 -35.52 -32.09 -5.01
N PRO A 457 -35.55 -32.71 -3.81
CA PRO A 457 -35.80 -31.99 -2.56
C PRO A 457 -34.59 -31.19 -2.08
N GLY A 458 -34.86 -30.07 -1.39
CA GLY A 458 -33.85 -29.27 -0.68
C GLY A 458 -33.02 -28.32 -1.55
N LEU A 459 -33.32 -28.22 -2.86
CA LEU A 459 -32.63 -27.30 -3.76
C LEU A 459 -33.10 -25.84 -3.62
N ASP A 460 -34.25 -25.59 -2.99
CA ASP A 460 -34.85 -24.25 -2.89
C ASP A 460 -33.99 -23.26 -2.08
N GLU A 461 -33.43 -23.69 -0.94
CA GLU A 461 -32.56 -22.85 -0.10
C GLU A 461 -31.24 -22.50 -0.80
N LEU A 462 -30.72 -23.41 -1.62
CA LEU A 462 -29.57 -23.19 -2.49
C LEU A 462 -29.93 -22.23 -3.64
N GLY A 463 -31.10 -22.37 -4.25
CA GLY A 463 -31.60 -21.44 -5.26
C GLY A 463 -31.77 -20.02 -4.72
N GLU A 464 -32.29 -19.87 -3.50
CA GLU A 464 -32.34 -18.61 -2.77
C GLU A 464 -30.92 -18.02 -2.56
N ASP A 465 -29.98 -18.80 -2.01
CA ASP A 465 -28.59 -18.36 -1.77
C ASP A 465 -27.94 -17.85 -3.07
N LEU A 466 -28.06 -18.63 -4.15
CA LEU A 466 -27.52 -18.26 -5.46
C LEU A 466 -28.19 -17.01 -6.03
N SER A 467 -29.50 -16.84 -5.85
CA SER A 467 -30.22 -15.63 -6.31
C SER A 467 -29.75 -14.36 -5.62
N LEU A 468 -29.30 -14.45 -4.36
CA LEU A 468 -28.74 -13.34 -3.60
C LEU A 468 -27.28 -13.08 -3.98
N LEU A 469 -26.48 -14.14 -4.13
CA LEU A 469 -25.09 -14.08 -4.60
C LEU A 469 -25.01 -13.48 -6.01
N SER A 470 -25.93 -13.83 -6.90
CA SER A 470 -26.04 -13.29 -8.26
C SER A 470 -26.20 -11.76 -8.25
N ARG A 471 -26.97 -11.20 -7.32
CA ARG A 471 -27.06 -9.73 -7.13
C ARG A 471 -25.73 -9.12 -6.67
N LEU A 472 -24.96 -9.83 -5.85
CA LEU A 472 -23.65 -9.32 -5.42
C LEU A 472 -22.62 -9.38 -6.56
N VAL A 473 -22.65 -10.42 -7.38
CA VAL A 473 -21.70 -10.61 -8.49
C VAL A 473 -22.01 -9.71 -9.69
N TYR A 474 -23.28 -9.59 -10.09
CA TYR A 474 -23.68 -8.92 -11.33
C TYR A 474 -24.37 -7.56 -11.14
N ASP A 475 -25.22 -7.39 -10.12
CA ASP A 475 -26.00 -6.15 -9.93
C ASP A 475 -25.25 -5.07 -9.12
N ALA A 476 -24.39 -5.47 -8.18
CA ALA A 476 -23.66 -4.56 -7.30
C ALA A 476 -22.49 -3.86 -8.00
N THR A 477 -22.12 -2.68 -7.52
CA THR A 477 -20.96 -1.93 -8.04
C THR A 477 -19.66 -2.67 -7.72
N GLN A 478 -18.85 -2.93 -8.75
CA GLN A 478 -17.54 -3.60 -8.64
C GLN A 478 -16.40 -2.63 -9.01
N ASP A 479 -15.24 -2.79 -8.39
CA ASP A 479 -14.02 -2.08 -8.81
C ASP A 479 -13.42 -2.75 -10.08
N PRO A 480 -13.33 -2.04 -11.23
CA PRO A 480 -12.78 -2.61 -12.46
C PRO A 480 -11.26 -2.88 -12.40
N THR A 481 -10.57 -2.42 -11.35
CA THR A 481 -9.13 -2.64 -11.14
C THR A 481 -8.83 -3.82 -10.22
N SER A 482 -9.79 -4.26 -9.41
CA SER A 482 -9.70 -5.46 -8.56
C SER A 482 -11.05 -6.18 -8.46
N PRO A 483 -11.39 -7.07 -9.41
CA PRO A 483 -12.57 -7.91 -9.29
C PRO A 483 -12.48 -8.76 -8.02
N SER A 484 -13.60 -8.89 -7.31
CA SER A 484 -13.69 -9.69 -6.08
C SER A 484 -14.18 -11.10 -6.39
N ASP A 485 -13.34 -12.11 -6.12
CA ASP A 485 -13.64 -13.53 -6.37
C ASP A 485 -14.68 -14.09 -5.36
N TRP A 486 -15.95 -13.80 -5.60
CA TRP A 486 -17.06 -14.21 -4.75
C TRP A 486 -17.41 -15.70 -4.91
N ASN A 487 -17.17 -16.49 -3.86
CA ASN A 487 -17.50 -17.92 -3.79
C ASN A 487 -18.65 -18.21 -2.81
N LEU A 488 -19.40 -19.29 -3.04
CA LEU A 488 -20.55 -19.67 -2.21
C LEU A 488 -20.16 -19.99 -0.75
N ASP A 489 -19.02 -20.63 -0.53
CA ASP A 489 -18.46 -20.87 0.81
C ASP A 489 -18.14 -19.57 1.55
N LEU A 490 -17.57 -18.58 0.84
CA LEU A 490 -17.27 -17.26 1.40
C LEU A 490 -18.56 -16.56 1.80
N TRP A 491 -19.53 -16.48 0.88
CA TRP A 491 -20.86 -15.92 1.11
C TRP A 491 -21.56 -16.55 2.34
N ARG A 492 -21.56 -17.88 2.45
CA ARG A 492 -22.16 -18.61 3.59
C ARG A 492 -21.40 -18.44 4.91
N SER A 493 -20.13 -18.03 4.87
CA SER A 493 -19.34 -17.74 6.08
C SER A 493 -19.48 -16.31 6.61
N MET A 494 -20.06 -15.40 5.82
CA MET A 494 -20.18 -13.98 6.17
C MET A 494 -21.35 -13.72 7.14
N SER A 495 -21.18 -12.72 8.01
CA SER A 495 -22.30 -12.18 8.79
C SER A 495 -23.22 -11.32 7.89
N PRO A 496 -24.50 -11.14 8.24
CA PRO A 496 -25.39 -10.23 7.51
C PRO A 496 -24.84 -8.80 7.41
N GLU A 497 -24.11 -8.32 8.42
CA GLU A 497 -23.42 -7.02 8.38
C GLU A 497 -22.37 -6.97 7.26
N ALA A 498 -21.56 -8.02 7.13
CA ALA A 498 -20.54 -8.12 6.09
C ALA A 498 -21.15 -8.26 4.69
N VAL A 499 -22.31 -8.91 4.55
CA VAL A 499 -23.03 -8.99 3.27
C VAL A 499 -23.63 -7.63 2.86
N VAL A 500 -24.25 -6.91 3.79
CA VAL A 500 -24.74 -5.53 3.54
C VAL A 500 -23.59 -4.59 3.18
N ALA A 501 -22.45 -4.70 3.86
CA ALA A 501 -21.24 -3.96 3.50
C ALA A 501 -20.68 -4.36 2.13
N GLY A 502 -20.74 -5.66 1.77
CA GLY A 502 -20.30 -6.17 0.47
C GLY A 502 -21.12 -5.62 -0.70
N TYR A 503 -22.45 -5.60 -0.58
CA TYR A 503 -23.35 -5.02 -1.60
C TYR A 503 -23.11 -3.53 -1.88
N LEU A 504 -22.56 -2.80 -0.91
CA LEU A 504 -22.41 -1.34 -0.95
C LEU A 504 -20.93 -0.88 -0.96
N ALA A 505 -19.99 -1.81 -1.10
CA ALA A 505 -18.55 -1.57 -0.91
C ALA A 505 -17.97 -0.50 -1.87
N HIS A 506 -18.51 -0.41 -3.09
CA HIS A 506 -18.07 0.55 -4.12
C HIS A 506 -19.17 1.53 -4.52
N SER A 507 -20.30 1.57 -3.79
CA SER A 507 -21.43 2.45 -4.10
C SER A 507 -21.08 3.92 -3.84
N THR A 508 -21.49 4.79 -4.77
CA THR A 508 -21.18 6.23 -4.72
C THR A 508 -22.24 7.01 -3.93
N PRO A 509 -21.99 8.27 -3.53
CA PRO A 509 -23.01 9.09 -2.88
C PRO A 509 -24.33 9.15 -3.67
N GLU A 510 -24.27 9.08 -5.00
CA GLU A 510 -25.43 9.09 -5.89
C GLU A 510 -26.09 7.70 -6.05
N SER A 511 -25.31 6.60 -6.09
CA SER A 511 -25.87 5.25 -6.30
C SER A 511 -26.44 4.61 -5.03
N ILE A 512 -25.89 4.93 -3.84
CA ILE A 512 -26.24 4.27 -2.57
C ILE A 512 -27.74 4.17 -2.29
N PRO A 513 -28.59 5.21 -2.50
CA PRO A 513 -30.03 5.08 -2.31
C PRO A 513 -30.70 4.04 -3.22
N GLY A 514 -30.23 3.94 -4.48
CA GLY A 514 -30.65 2.92 -5.42
C GLY A 514 -30.13 1.53 -5.03
N ASP A 515 -28.87 1.42 -4.63
CA ASP A 515 -28.26 0.14 -4.26
C ASP A 515 -28.85 -0.44 -2.96
N ILE A 516 -29.17 0.40 -1.97
CA ILE A 516 -29.88 -0.04 -0.76
C ILE A 516 -31.27 -0.60 -1.11
N THR A 517 -32.02 0.10 -1.97
CA THR A 517 -33.39 -0.30 -2.32
C THR A 517 -33.44 -1.49 -3.27
N ARG A 518 -32.44 -1.63 -4.16
CA ARG A 518 -32.32 -2.70 -5.16
C ARG A 518 -31.67 -3.99 -4.63
N LEU A 519 -30.69 -3.89 -3.73
CA LEU A 519 -29.86 -5.01 -3.28
C LEU A 519 -30.12 -5.37 -1.81
N VAL A 520 -30.02 -4.39 -0.92
CA VAL A 520 -30.03 -4.62 0.54
C VAL A 520 -31.44 -4.91 1.07
N ILE A 521 -32.46 -4.16 0.65
CA ILE A 521 -33.85 -4.42 1.12
C ILE A 521 -34.34 -5.82 0.72
N PRO A 522 -34.17 -6.30 -0.55
CA PRO A 522 -34.50 -7.68 -0.90
C PRO A 522 -33.70 -8.74 -0.14
N TYR A 523 -32.43 -8.49 0.17
CA TYR A 523 -31.62 -9.39 1.00
C TYR A 523 -32.17 -9.51 2.43
N LEU A 524 -32.46 -8.38 3.09
CA LEU A 524 -33.00 -8.34 4.45
C LEU A 524 -34.38 -9.02 4.54
N PHE A 525 -35.24 -8.84 3.54
CA PHE A 525 -36.54 -9.52 3.45
C PHE A 525 -36.41 -11.05 3.35
N VAL A 526 -35.42 -11.56 2.61
CA VAL A 526 -35.17 -13.02 2.55
C VAL A 526 -34.63 -13.55 3.88
N LEU A 527 -33.82 -12.78 4.61
CA LEU A 527 -33.41 -13.16 5.97
C LEU A 527 -34.59 -13.21 6.95
N GLU A 528 -35.50 -12.23 6.91
CA GLU A 528 -36.72 -12.20 7.71
C GLU A 528 -37.61 -13.43 7.41
N ALA A 529 -37.89 -13.69 6.13
CA ALA A 529 -38.68 -14.86 5.69
C ALA A 529 -38.00 -16.22 5.97
N ARG A 530 -36.66 -16.27 6.11
CA ARG A 530 -35.93 -17.44 6.62
C ARG A 530 -36.10 -17.58 8.14
N ALA A 531 -36.02 -16.49 8.89
CA ALA A 531 -36.22 -16.47 10.33
C ALA A 531 -37.66 -16.87 10.72
N GLU A 532 -38.67 -16.41 9.98
CA GLU A 532 -40.07 -16.85 10.09
C GLU A 532 -40.21 -18.36 9.86
N ARG A 533 -39.68 -18.89 8.74
CA ARG A 533 -39.70 -20.34 8.44
C ARG A 533 -39.00 -21.17 9.52
N ALA A 534 -37.93 -20.65 10.11
CA ALA A 534 -37.21 -21.26 11.23
C ALA A 534 -37.93 -21.10 12.59
N GLY A 535 -39.10 -20.45 12.64
CA GLY A 535 -39.90 -20.26 13.86
C GLY A 535 -39.39 -19.17 14.82
N HIS A 536 -38.52 -18.28 14.34
CA HIS A 536 -37.85 -17.23 15.14
C HIS A 536 -37.97 -15.86 14.44
N PRO A 537 -39.18 -15.29 14.28
CA PRO A 537 -39.36 -13.99 13.62
C PRO A 537 -38.64 -12.84 14.35
N ASP A 538 -37.98 -11.97 13.59
CA ASP A 538 -37.31 -10.74 14.05
C ASP A 538 -37.76 -9.56 13.15
N SER A 539 -38.88 -8.93 13.49
CA SER A 539 -39.46 -7.79 12.77
C SER A 539 -38.54 -6.58 12.70
N ASP A 540 -37.64 -6.46 13.67
CA ASP A 540 -36.78 -5.30 13.88
C ASP A 540 -35.47 -5.47 13.09
N LEU A 541 -35.25 -6.62 12.44
CA LEU A 541 -34.06 -6.96 11.67
C LEU A 541 -33.76 -5.92 10.59
N GLN A 542 -34.74 -5.54 9.76
CA GLN A 542 -34.49 -4.61 8.66
C GLN A 542 -34.02 -3.25 9.16
N GLU A 543 -34.72 -2.68 10.14
CA GLU A 543 -34.39 -1.38 10.73
C GLU A 543 -33.04 -1.43 11.45
N ARG A 544 -32.83 -2.43 12.30
CA ARG A 544 -31.57 -2.65 13.04
C ARG A 544 -30.37 -2.71 12.10
N MET A 545 -30.44 -3.48 11.02
CA MET A 545 -29.35 -3.64 10.05
C MET A 545 -29.06 -2.36 9.26
N LEU A 546 -30.09 -1.60 8.86
CA LEU A 546 -29.90 -0.31 8.18
C LEU A 546 -29.32 0.75 9.13
N HIS A 547 -29.79 0.80 10.38
CA HIS A 547 -29.29 1.72 11.40
C HIS A 547 -27.82 1.43 11.74
N GLU A 548 -27.46 0.15 11.86
CA GLU A 548 -26.10 -0.35 12.07
C GLU A 548 -25.13 0.06 10.94
N TYR A 549 -25.59 0.02 9.69
CA TYR A 549 -24.84 0.48 8.52
C TYR A 549 -24.67 2.01 8.51
N ILE A 550 -25.76 2.78 8.66
CA ILE A 550 -25.72 4.26 8.68
C ILE A 550 -24.80 4.81 9.78
N LEU A 551 -24.72 4.13 10.92
CA LEU A 551 -23.86 4.49 12.05
C LEU A 551 -22.38 4.10 11.88
N SER A 552 -22.03 3.35 10.83
CA SER A 552 -20.66 2.92 10.54
C SER A 552 -20.08 3.44 9.21
N THR A 553 -20.90 3.94 8.29
CA THR A 553 -20.45 4.51 7.01
C THR A 553 -19.70 5.85 7.13
N PRO A 554 -18.85 6.21 6.15
CA PRO A 554 -18.34 7.57 5.95
C PRO A 554 -19.45 8.63 5.88
N LEU A 555 -19.14 9.87 6.27
CA LEU A 555 -20.15 10.91 6.48
C LEU A 555 -20.88 11.30 5.19
N GLU A 556 -20.18 11.43 4.07
CA GLU A 556 -20.77 11.77 2.77
C GLU A 556 -21.74 10.69 2.26
N LEU A 557 -21.47 9.42 2.57
CA LEU A 557 -22.34 8.29 2.22
C LEU A 557 -23.58 8.24 3.13
N ALA A 558 -23.43 8.58 4.41
CA ALA A 558 -24.57 8.79 5.30
C ALA A 558 -25.44 9.98 4.85
N ALA A 559 -24.82 11.07 4.37
CA ALA A 559 -25.52 12.27 3.92
C ALA A 559 -26.47 12.01 2.73
N SER A 560 -26.13 11.14 1.78
CA SER A 560 -27.07 10.78 0.71
C SER A 560 -28.20 9.85 1.17
N ILE A 561 -27.96 8.97 2.15
CA ILE A 561 -29.01 8.16 2.79
C ILE A 561 -30.02 9.05 3.53
N PHE A 562 -29.53 10.08 4.25
CA PHE A 562 -30.41 11.08 4.88
C PHE A 562 -31.14 11.94 3.83
N ALA A 563 -30.50 12.35 2.75
CA ALA A 563 -31.15 13.07 1.65
C ALA A 563 -32.26 12.25 0.97
N ALA A 564 -32.05 10.94 0.79
CA ALA A 564 -33.05 9.98 0.31
C ALA A 564 -34.09 9.59 1.37
N SER A 565 -33.98 10.10 2.60
CA SER A 565 -34.94 9.88 3.69
C SER A 565 -35.68 11.17 4.10
N LYS A 566 -35.56 12.25 3.32
CA LYS A 566 -36.16 13.56 3.65
C LYS A 566 -37.68 13.46 3.89
N PRO A 567 -38.21 14.10 4.96
CA PRO A 567 -39.65 14.13 5.25
C PRO A 567 -40.54 14.77 4.16
N THR A 568 -39.95 15.47 3.19
CA THR A 568 -40.65 15.98 1.99
C THR A 568 -40.93 14.91 0.94
N LEU A 569 -40.27 13.74 1.01
CA LEU A 569 -40.45 12.63 0.07
C LEU A 569 -41.64 11.74 0.47
N PRO A 570 -42.35 11.12 -0.50
CA PRO A 570 -43.34 10.08 -0.24
C PRO A 570 -42.76 8.91 0.55
N ALA A 571 -43.48 8.42 1.56
CA ALA A 571 -43.06 7.30 2.40
C ALA A 571 -42.50 6.04 1.66
N PRO A 572 -43.04 5.56 0.52
CA PRO A 572 -42.48 4.42 -0.19
C PRO A 572 -41.15 4.71 -0.93
N GLN A 573 -40.76 5.97 -1.06
CA GLN A 573 -39.48 6.38 -1.67
C GLN A 573 -38.38 6.64 -0.61
N ARG A 574 -38.71 6.63 0.69
CA ARG A 574 -37.73 6.85 1.76
C ARG A 574 -37.04 5.54 2.16
N ILE A 575 -35.75 5.62 2.46
CA ILE A 575 -35.00 4.52 3.07
C ILE A 575 -35.39 4.38 4.54
N LEU A 576 -35.26 5.47 5.32
CA LEU A 576 -35.80 5.55 6.68
C LEU A 576 -37.23 6.08 6.63
N ARG A 577 -38.21 5.27 7.06
CA ARG A 577 -39.64 5.62 6.98
C ARG A 577 -40.13 6.46 8.15
N ASN A 578 -39.47 6.37 9.31
CA ASN A 578 -39.84 7.05 10.54
C ASN A 578 -38.97 8.30 10.76
N ASP A 579 -39.61 9.47 10.81
CA ASP A 579 -38.95 10.76 11.03
C ASP A 579 -38.22 10.85 12.38
N VAL A 580 -38.66 10.07 13.38
CA VAL A 580 -37.99 9.99 14.70
C VAL A 580 -36.64 9.30 14.60
N ASP A 581 -36.55 8.16 13.90
CA ASP A 581 -35.28 7.44 13.71
C ASP A 581 -34.30 8.26 12.86
N VAL A 582 -34.79 8.98 11.85
CA VAL A 582 -33.98 9.94 11.05
C VAL A 582 -33.24 10.92 11.96
N ALA A 583 -33.95 11.55 12.91
CA ALA A 583 -33.35 12.50 13.85
C ALA A 583 -32.39 11.83 14.86
N GLN A 584 -32.79 10.70 15.45
CA GLN A 584 -31.96 9.97 16.42
C GLN A 584 -30.64 9.47 15.79
N LEU A 585 -30.70 8.96 14.57
CA LEU A 585 -29.52 8.49 13.82
C LEU A 585 -28.62 9.64 13.39
N ALA A 586 -29.19 10.77 12.95
CA ALA A 586 -28.39 11.95 12.60
C ALA A 586 -27.64 12.52 13.81
N LEU A 587 -28.31 12.70 14.95
CA LEU A 587 -27.70 13.13 16.21
C LEU A 587 -26.57 12.17 16.64
N ALA A 588 -26.84 10.86 16.64
CA ALA A 588 -25.84 9.84 16.97
C ALA A 588 -24.65 9.82 15.98
N ARG A 589 -24.89 9.97 14.67
CA ARG A 589 -23.86 9.94 13.64
C ARG A 589 -22.99 11.19 13.62
N LEU A 590 -23.57 12.36 13.89
CA LEU A 590 -22.89 13.66 13.88
C LEU A 590 -22.03 13.85 15.13
N TYR A 591 -22.59 13.70 16.35
CA TYR A 591 -21.79 13.76 17.59
C TYR A 591 -20.78 12.60 17.69
N GLY A 592 -21.09 11.45 17.08
CA GLY A 592 -20.19 10.31 16.95
C GLY A 592 -19.07 10.47 15.91
N SER A 593 -19.06 11.54 15.11
CA SER A 593 -17.99 11.80 14.15
C SER A 593 -16.70 12.28 14.83
N ASP A 594 -15.55 11.94 14.24
CA ASP A 594 -14.22 12.48 14.58
C ASP A 594 -13.80 13.62 13.62
N SER A 595 -14.71 14.08 12.75
CA SER A 595 -14.38 15.01 11.65
C SER A 595 -14.16 16.44 12.13
N LEU A 596 -13.27 17.15 11.44
CA LEU A 596 -12.88 18.53 11.74
C LEU A 596 -13.16 19.51 10.60
N ASP A 597 -13.37 19.01 9.38
CA ASP A 597 -13.36 19.82 8.15
C ASP A 597 -14.65 19.65 7.30
N GLU A 598 -15.39 18.54 7.46
CA GLU A 598 -16.57 18.17 6.65
C GLU A 598 -17.86 18.95 7.01
N TRP A 599 -17.76 20.21 7.44
CA TRP A 599 -18.90 21.04 7.88
C TRP A 599 -20.03 21.13 6.84
N PRO A 600 -19.78 21.33 5.53
CA PRO A 600 -20.87 21.37 4.54
C PRO A 600 -21.67 20.06 4.46
N THR A 601 -21.03 18.92 4.69
CA THR A 601 -21.69 17.60 4.72
C THR A 601 -22.45 17.39 6.03
N MET A 602 -21.93 17.88 7.16
CA MET A 602 -22.66 17.90 8.44
C MET A 602 -23.92 18.77 8.36
N SER A 603 -23.84 19.97 7.78
CA SER A 603 -24.99 20.85 7.56
C SER A 603 -25.99 20.24 6.55
N ARG A 604 -25.53 19.60 5.47
CA ARG A 604 -26.41 18.85 4.56
C ARG A 604 -27.19 17.72 5.23
N ILE A 605 -26.62 17.05 6.25
CA ILE A 605 -27.36 16.06 7.05
C ILE A 605 -28.44 16.77 7.88
N PHE A 606 -28.11 17.91 8.51
CA PHE A 606 -29.08 18.70 9.27
C PHE A 606 -30.23 19.24 8.40
N GLU A 607 -29.97 19.69 7.17
CA GLU A 607 -30.97 20.05 6.15
C GLU A 607 -31.92 18.89 5.72
N CYS A 608 -31.68 17.67 6.19
CA CYS A 608 -32.56 16.52 5.94
C CYS A 608 -33.55 16.25 7.09
N MET A 609 -33.45 16.97 8.20
CA MET A 609 -34.20 16.68 9.42
C MET A 609 -35.68 17.09 9.35
N PRO A 610 -36.56 16.42 10.12
CA PRO A 610 -37.95 16.80 10.25
C PRO A 610 -38.13 18.10 11.02
N ALA A 611 -38.85 19.05 10.42
CA ALA A 611 -39.47 20.15 11.13
C ALA A 611 -40.82 19.68 11.70
N TRP A 612 -40.90 19.50 13.01
CA TRP A 612 -42.15 19.16 13.70
C TRP A 612 -42.92 20.43 14.08
N GLU A 613 -44.24 20.45 13.88
CA GLU A 613 -45.11 21.52 14.40
C GLU A 613 -45.32 21.35 15.92
N THR A 614 -44.26 21.56 16.70
CA THR A 614 -44.34 21.51 18.17
C THR A 614 -45.19 22.67 18.70
N GLY A 615 -46.05 22.37 19.68
CA GLY A 615 -46.61 23.39 20.56
C GLY A 615 -45.52 24.03 21.44
N ALA A 616 -45.94 24.84 22.41
CA ALA A 616 -45.01 25.27 23.46
C ALA A 616 -44.38 24.04 24.14
N LEU A 617 -43.05 24.04 24.27
CA LEU A 617 -42.34 22.99 25.00
C LEU A 617 -42.73 23.06 26.48
N ASP A 618 -43.08 21.92 27.06
CA ASP A 618 -43.21 21.81 28.52
C ASP A 618 -41.79 21.80 29.13
N GLU A 619 -41.60 22.43 30.28
CA GLU A 619 -40.28 22.57 30.95
C GLU A 619 -39.57 21.20 31.12
N THR A 620 -40.34 20.12 31.26
CA THR A 620 -39.84 18.74 31.37
C THR A 620 -39.20 18.17 30.10
N ASP A 621 -39.60 18.61 28.90
CA ASP A 621 -38.97 18.17 27.64
C ASP A 621 -37.65 18.93 27.38
N GLU A 622 -37.57 20.22 27.76
CA GLU A 622 -36.30 20.95 27.74
C GLU A 622 -35.29 20.35 28.73
N GLU A 623 -35.71 20.06 29.97
CA GLU A 623 -34.86 19.36 30.95
C GLU A 623 -34.41 17.98 30.46
N ALA A 624 -35.25 17.21 29.75
CA ALA A 624 -34.88 15.90 29.21
C ALA A 624 -33.82 15.98 28.09
N ALA A 625 -33.94 16.95 27.18
CA ALA A 625 -32.93 17.19 26.15
C ALA A 625 -31.60 17.67 26.74
N ASP A 626 -31.64 18.69 27.61
CA ASP A 626 -30.43 19.29 28.19
C ASP A 626 -29.69 18.27 29.12
N THR A 627 -30.43 17.45 29.89
CA THR A 627 -29.81 16.43 30.77
C THR A 627 -29.25 15.23 30.00
N THR A 628 -29.85 14.81 28.88
CA THR A 628 -29.26 13.75 28.04
C THR A 628 -28.00 14.24 27.32
N LEU A 629 -27.97 15.49 26.85
CA LEU A 629 -26.77 16.08 26.23
C LEU A 629 -25.62 16.31 27.23
N SER A 630 -25.90 16.75 28.46
CA SER A 630 -24.88 16.84 29.53
C SER A 630 -24.37 15.44 29.93
N SER A 631 -25.26 14.45 30.02
CA SER A 631 -24.89 13.04 30.27
C SER A 631 -23.98 12.50 29.17
N LEU A 632 -24.30 12.78 27.90
CA LEU A 632 -23.48 12.45 26.73
C LEU A 632 -22.12 13.14 26.76
N GLY A 633 -22.06 14.42 27.15
CA GLY A 633 -20.81 15.15 27.36
C GLY A 633 -19.87 14.39 28.29
N SER A 634 -20.38 13.91 29.44
CA SER A 634 -19.60 13.08 30.37
C SER A 634 -19.18 11.73 29.75
N PHE A 635 -20.08 11.05 29.04
CA PHE A 635 -19.87 9.72 28.46
C PHE A 635 -18.84 9.71 27.33
N VAL A 636 -18.76 10.80 26.55
CA VAL A 636 -17.84 10.94 25.42
C VAL A 636 -16.45 11.45 25.86
N THR A 637 -16.25 11.82 27.13
CA THR A 637 -14.88 12.08 27.63
C THR A 637 -14.04 10.78 27.59
N PRO A 638 -12.84 10.80 26.97
CA PRO A 638 -12.02 9.59 26.85
C PRO A 638 -11.48 9.16 28.21
N THR A 639 -11.68 7.90 28.56
CA THR A 639 -11.26 7.33 29.85
C THR A 639 -10.28 6.16 29.65
N THR A 640 -9.54 5.80 30.69
CA THR A 640 -8.56 4.70 30.65
C THR A 640 -9.17 3.32 30.35
N THR A 641 -10.49 3.18 30.46
CA THR A 641 -11.26 1.97 30.12
C THR A 641 -12.01 2.07 28.78
N ARG A 642 -12.19 3.28 28.22
CA ARG A 642 -12.87 3.52 26.94
C ARG A 642 -12.18 4.66 26.16
N PRO A 643 -11.30 4.34 25.20
CA PRO A 643 -10.55 5.34 24.43
C PRO A 643 -11.34 5.96 23.27
N LYS A 644 -12.41 5.32 22.80
CA LYS A 644 -13.37 5.84 21.82
C LYS A 644 -14.79 5.43 22.20
N CYS A 645 -15.73 6.30 21.87
CA CYS A 645 -17.17 6.04 21.83
C CYS A 645 -17.58 5.86 20.36
N THR A 646 -18.49 4.94 20.05
CA THR A 646 -19.02 4.73 18.70
C THR A 646 -20.37 5.43 18.52
N PRO A 647 -20.78 5.78 17.28
CA PRO A 647 -22.13 6.26 17.02
C PRO A 647 -23.23 5.30 17.49
N LYS A 648 -22.96 3.98 17.49
CA LYS A 648 -23.87 2.95 18.03
C LYS A 648 -24.09 3.10 19.54
N ASP A 649 -23.07 3.46 20.31
CA ASP A 649 -23.20 3.74 21.75
C ASP A 649 -24.05 4.99 22.02
N LEU A 650 -23.95 6.01 21.16
CA LEU A 650 -24.68 7.28 21.29
C LEU A 650 -26.18 7.13 21.03
N LEU A 651 -26.59 6.27 20.09
CA LEU A 651 -28.00 6.06 19.75
C LEU A 651 -28.84 5.66 20.97
N PHE A 652 -28.28 4.91 21.93
CA PHE A 652 -28.97 4.52 23.16
C PHE A 652 -29.42 5.70 24.04
N PHE A 653 -28.77 6.87 23.93
CA PHE A 653 -29.14 8.08 24.68
C PHE A 653 -30.26 8.87 23.99
N PHE A 654 -30.36 8.79 22.66
CA PHE A 654 -31.40 9.48 21.88
C PHE A 654 -32.70 8.67 21.74
N LYS A 655 -32.62 7.33 21.77
CA LYS A 655 -33.80 6.43 21.71
C LYS A 655 -34.94 6.71 22.71
N PRO A 656 -34.71 7.07 23.99
CA PRO A 656 -35.80 7.33 24.94
C PRO A 656 -36.41 8.73 24.86
N LEU A 657 -35.93 9.61 23.98
CA LEU A 657 -36.40 11.01 23.90
C LEU A 657 -37.76 11.14 23.19
N THR A 658 -38.57 12.08 23.66
CA THR A 658 -39.82 12.50 23.00
C THR A 658 -39.52 13.28 21.71
N VAL A 659 -40.53 13.45 20.85
CA VAL A 659 -40.42 14.31 19.66
C VAL A 659 -40.07 15.75 20.03
N GLN A 660 -40.63 16.27 21.13
CA GLN A 660 -40.33 17.61 21.67
C GLN A 660 -38.87 17.71 22.15
N SER A 661 -38.40 16.72 22.91
CA SER A 661 -37.00 16.63 23.37
C SER A 661 -36.01 16.51 22.20
N LEU A 662 -36.38 15.77 21.14
CA LEU A 662 -35.57 15.64 19.93
C LEU A 662 -35.51 16.94 19.13
N SER A 663 -36.61 17.70 19.06
CA SER A 663 -36.61 19.04 18.45
C SER A 663 -35.63 19.95 19.15
N ARG A 664 -35.66 20.00 20.49
CA ARG A 664 -34.69 20.75 21.30
C ARG A 664 -33.25 20.28 21.09
N ALA A 665 -33.01 18.98 20.95
CA ALA A 665 -31.68 18.45 20.66
C ALA A 665 -31.17 18.82 19.25
N LEU A 666 -32.07 19.00 18.27
CA LEU A 666 -31.77 19.53 16.94
C LEU A 666 -31.47 21.04 16.99
N ASP A 667 -32.23 21.84 17.73
CA ASP A 667 -31.94 23.27 17.93
C ASP A 667 -30.54 23.49 18.54
N ILE A 668 -30.13 22.62 19.46
CA ILE A 668 -28.80 22.65 20.09
C ILE A 668 -27.71 22.19 19.10
N LEU A 669 -28.01 21.21 18.23
CA LEU A 669 -27.10 20.80 17.16
C LEU A 669 -26.86 21.93 16.14
N ASP A 670 -27.88 22.72 15.78
CA ASP A 670 -27.74 23.87 14.87
C ASP A 670 -26.73 24.90 15.43
N VAL A 671 -26.90 25.29 16.70
CA VAL A 671 -25.97 26.20 17.40
C VAL A 671 -24.55 25.62 17.49
N HIS A 672 -24.40 24.29 17.61
CA HIS A 672 -23.09 23.62 17.57
C HIS A 672 -22.47 23.55 16.17
N LEU A 673 -23.28 23.38 15.12
CA LEU A 673 -22.83 23.41 13.72
C LEU A 673 -22.36 24.82 13.33
N GLU A 674 -23.15 25.85 13.61
CA GLU A 674 -22.76 27.24 13.39
C GLU A 674 -21.50 27.61 14.18
N SER A 675 -21.44 27.22 15.47
CA SER A 675 -20.25 27.44 16.30
C SER A 675 -19.01 26.74 15.74
N GLY A 676 -19.19 25.54 15.18
CA GLY A 676 -18.13 24.73 14.56
C GLY A 676 -17.62 25.31 13.24
N GLU A 677 -18.51 25.79 12.38
CA GLU A 677 -18.13 26.49 11.15
C GLU A 677 -17.33 27.77 11.46
N ILE A 678 -17.77 28.56 12.44
CA ILE A 678 -17.04 29.76 12.90
C ILE A 678 -15.64 29.40 13.43
N LEU A 679 -15.52 28.36 14.26
CA LEU A 679 -14.23 27.90 14.78
C LEU A 679 -13.31 27.35 13.67
N SER A 680 -13.87 26.67 12.67
CA SER A 680 -13.16 26.17 11.50
C SER A 680 -12.66 27.30 10.59
N ARG A 681 -13.51 28.31 10.31
CA ARG A 681 -13.18 29.52 9.54
C ARG A 681 -11.92 30.21 10.07
N TRP A 682 -11.75 30.27 11.40
CA TRP A 682 -10.57 30.87 12.05
C TRP A 682 -9.42 29.89 12.30
N SER A 683 -9.36 28.75 11.60
CA SER A 683 -8.29 27.73 11.70
C SER A 683 -8.13 27.09 13.09
N VAL A 684 -9.21 27.02 13.88
CA VAL A 684 -9.25 26.31 15.18
C VAL A 684 -10.45 25.35 15.24
N PRO A 685 -10.58 24.41 14.29
CA PRO A 685 -11.72 23.49 14.25
C PRO A 685 -11.83 22.65 15.54
N ALA A 686 -13.07 22.34 15.91
CA ALA A 686 -13.41 21.48 17.04
C ALA A 686 -14.43 20.42 16.57
N PRO A 687 -14.25 19.13 16.89
CA PRO A 687 -15.21 18.11 16.49
C PRO A 687 -16.51 18.31 17.28
N LEU A 688 -17.69 17.96 16.73
CA LEU A 688 -18.99 18.24 17.36
C LEU A 688 -19.12 17.76 18.82
N ARG A 689 -18.47 16.65 19.18
CA ARG A 689 -18.41 16.15 20.57
C ARG A 689 -17.71 17.10 21.55
N TRP A 690 -16.85 18.00 21.09
CA TRP A 690 -16.16 18.96 21.96
C TRP A 690 -17.16 19.92 22.61
N PHE A 691 -18.20 20.37 21.88
CA PHE A 691 -19.23 21.24 22.47
C PHE A 691 -19.97 20.57 23.63
N LEU A 692 -20.28 19.27 23.52
CA LEU A 692 -20.85 18.49 24.62
C LEU A 692 -19.90 18.37 25.83
N GLN A 693 -18.60 18.28 25.60
CA GLN A 693 -17.58 18.22 26.65
C GLN A 693 -17.30 19.59 27.29
N SER A 694 -17.37 20.67 26.51
CA SER A 694 -17.07 22.04 26.94
C SER A 694 -18.29 22.79 27.48
N ALA A 695 -19.51 22.28 27.33
CA ALA A 695 -20.76 22.92 27.74
C ALA A 695 -20.73 23.46 29.18
N ASP A 696 -20.15 22.68 30.11
CA ASP A 696 -20.02 23.00 31.53
C ASP A 696 -18.57 23.34 31.99
N ASP A 697 -17.54 23.21 31.13
CA ASP A 697 -16.15 23.56 31.50
C ASP A 697 -15.66 24.90 30.92
N VAL A 698 -15.75 25.93 31.77
CA VAL A 698 -15.19 27.28 31.57
C VAL A 698 -13.72 27.27 31.11
N LYS A 699 -12.92 26.29 31.56
CA LYS A 699 -11.48 26.23 31.22
C LYS A 699 -11.25 25.80 29.79
N GLU A 700 -12.01 24.82 29.29
CA GLU A 700 -11.88 24.36 27.91
C GLU A 700 -12.44 25.40 26.93
N GLN A 701 -13.58 26.04 27.25
CA GLN A 701 -14.06 27.20 26.50
C GLN A 701 -13.00 28.31 26.46
N ARG A 702 -12.42 28.68 27.61
CA ARG A 702 -11.35 29.69 27.69
C ARG A 702 -10.09 29.26 26.95
N ALA A 703 -9.75 27.97 26.93
CA ALA A 703 -8.59 27.45 26.20
C ALA A 703 -8.79 27.53 24.67
N TRP A 704 -9.98 27.18 24.16
CA TRP A 704 -10.31 27.33 22.75
C TRP A 704 -10.41 28.80 22.32
N ALA A 705 -11.03 29.68 23.13
CA ALA A 705 -11.03 31.13 22.89
C ALA A 705 -9.60 31.72 22.81
N ASN A 706 -8.68 31.26 23.66
CA ASN A 706 -7.26 31.65 23.58
C ASN A 706 -6.56 31.10 22.33
N ARG A 707 -6.90 29.90 21.85
CA ARG A 707 -6.38 29.38 20.58
C ARG A 707 -6.90 30.21 19.41
N MET A 708 -8.20 30.52 19.38
CA MET A 708 -8.84 31.34 18.35
C MET A 708 -8.16 32.71 18.25
N ALA A 709 -8.06 33.45 19.37
CA ALA A 709 -7.43 34.76 19.41
C ALA A 709 -5.91 34.77 19.09
N ARG A 710 -5.19 33.66 19.30
CA ARG A 710 -3.73 33.55 19.03
C ARG A 710 -3.38 32.82 17.73
N ARG A 711 -4.34 32.21 17.01
CA ARG A 711 -4.10 31.39 15.80
C ARG A 711 -4.99 31.72 14.60
N ALA A 712 -5.93 32.67 14.73
CA ALA A 712 -6.75 33.14 13.62
C ALA A 712 -5.91 33.42 12.35
N GLY A 713 -6.41 32.98 11.19
CA GLY A 713 -5.73 33.09 9.89
C GLY A 713 -4.73 31.98 9.56
N GLY A 714 -4.35 31.17 10.57
CA GLY A 714 -3.47 30.02 10.38
C GLY A 714 -2.12 30.38 9.78
N THR A 715 -1.65 29.58 8.82
CA THR A 715 -0.41 29.83 8.06
C THR A 715 -0.66 30.34 6.63
N ALA A 716 -1.92 30.32 6.18
CA ALA A 716 -2.29 30.61 4.80
C ALA A 716 -2.80 32.04 4.59
N ASP A 717 -3.59 32.59 5.53
CA ASP A 717 -4.22 33.91 5.39
C ASP A 717 -4.16 34.73 6.71
N PRO A 718 -2.99 35.31 7.05
CA PRO A 718 -2.80 35.99 8.33
C PRO A 718 -3.50 37.35 8.38
N LEU A 719 -4.47 37.54 9.29
CA LEU A 719 -5.28 38.75 9.49
C LEU A 719 -4.46 40.05 9.52
N ASN A 720 -4.39 40.78 8.40
CA ASN A 720 -3.52 41.93 8.20
C ASN A 720 -4.25 43.27 8.16
N THR A 721 -5.55 43.28 7.91
CA THR A 721 -6.39 44.49 7.91
C THR A 721 -7.08 44.70 9.25
N LEU A 722 -7.59 45.90 9.50
CA LEU A 722 -8.43 46.18 10.67
C LEU A 722 -9.78 45.43 10.60
N GLU A 723 -10.31 45.23 9.40
CA GLU A 723 -11.61 44.61 9.16
C GLU A 723 -11.57 43.12 9.54
N ASP A 724 -10.49 42.39 9.19
CA ASP A 724 -10.31 40.98 9.55
C ASP A 724 -10.36 40.77 11.08
N TRP A 725 -9.76 41.69 11.84
CA TRP A 725 -9.77 41.65 13.31
C TRP A 725 -11.10 42.09 13.92
N GLU A 726 -11.86 42.98 13.27
CA GLU A 726 -13.23 43.29 13.69
C GLU A 726 -14.20 42.13 13.41
N TRP A 727 -14.01 41.37 12.32
CA TRP A 727 -14.80 40.17 12.03
C TRP A 727 -14.49 39.03 13.01
N LEU A 728 -13.21 38.79 13.33
CA LEU A 728 -12.82 37.85 14.39
C LEU A 728 -13.45 38.23 15.74
N LEU A 729 -13.51 39.54 16.05
CA LEU A 729 -14.12 40.04 17.27
C LEU A 729 -15.63 39.80 17.30
N ASP A 730 -16.34 40.04 16.20
CA ASP A 730 -17.77 39.77 16.07
C ASP A 730 -18.08 38.28 16.21
N ASP A 731 -17.31 37.41 15.56
CA ASP A 731 -17.45 35.96 15.69
C ASP A 731 -17.17 35.46 17.11
N MET A 732 -16.10 35.96 17.76
CA MET A 732 -15.81 35.62 19.16
C MET A 732 -16.91 36.10 20.12
N LEU A 733 -17.57 37.24 19.83
CA LEU A 733 -18.71 37.72 20.60
C LEU A 733 -19.96 36.88 20.33
N LYS A 734 -20.26 36.54 19.08
CA LYS A 734 -21.38 35.67 18.69
C LYS A 734 -21.33 34.33 19.40
N LEU A 735 -20.14 33.73 19.53
CA LEU A 735 -19.94 32.49 20.30
C LEU A 735 -20.21 32.64 21.82
N THR A 736 -20.21 33.86 22.39
CA THR A 736 -20.62 34.10 23.80
C THR A 736 -22.09 34.44 23.97
N GLU A 737 -22.77 34.85 22.90
CA GLU A 737 -24.17 35.23 22.95
C GLU A 737 -25.06 33.98 23.04
N LYS A 738 -26.34 34.21 23.33
CA LYS A 738 -27.37 33.17 23.29
C LYS A 738 -28.12 33.26 21.98
N SER A 739 -28.51 32.12 21.42
CA SER A 739 -29.43 32.06 20.29
C SER A 739 -30.79 32.67 20.66
N GLU A 740 -31.63 32.93 19.66
CA GLU A 740 -33.01 33.38 19.87
C GLU A 740 -33.85 32.36 20.68
N SER A 741 -33.50 31.08 20.60
CA SER A 741 -34.03 29.96 21.40
C SER A 741 -33.44 29.83 22.81
N GLY A 742 -32.58 30.76 23.24
CA GLY A 742 -32.00 30.82 24.59
C GLY A 742 -30.83 29.86 24.85
N ILE A 743 -30.47 29.04 23.87
CA ILE A 743 -29.34 28.11 23.88
C ILE A 743 -28.04 28.92 23.89
N ARG A 744 -26.99 28.39 24.51
CA ARG A 744 -25.69 29.07 24.64
C ARG A 744 -24.77 28.69 23.48
N GLY A 745 -24.10 29.67 22.87
CA GLY A 745 -22.98 29.41 21.98
C GLY A 745 -21.78 28.78 22.69
N ALA A 746 -20.78 28.36 21.92
CA ALA A 746 -19.62 27.59 22.40
C ALA A 746 -18.78 28.25 23.51
N PHE A 747 -18.87 29.57 23.69
CA PHE A 747 -18.21 30.34 24.74
C PHE A 747 -19.20 30.93 25.77
N GLY A 748 -20.44 30.44 25.83
CA GLY A 748 -21.52 30.98 26.67
C GLY A 748 -21.38 30.78 28.19
N LEU A 749 -20.22 30.31 28.69
CA LEU A 749 -19.81 30.46 30.11
C LEU A 749 -18.84 31.64 30.32
N LEU A 750 -18.21 32.16 29.27
CA LEU A 750 -17.30 33.29 29.35
C LEU A 750 -18.08 34.60 29.33
N SER A 751 -17.69 35.57 30.15
CA SER A 751 -18.27 36.90 30.06
C SER A 751 -17.75 37.64 28.82
N ARG A 752 -18.53 38.61 28.32
CA ARG A 752 -18.08 39.50 27.24
C ARG A 752 -16.76 40.20 27.59
N GLU A 753 -16.58 40.62 28.85
CA GLU A 753 -15.33 41.23 29.32
C GLU A 753 -14.13 40.27 29.26
N GLU A 754 -14.34 39.00 29.63
CA GLU A 754 -13.30 37.96 29.50
C GLU A 754 -12.92 37.74 28.03
N VAL A 755 -13.90 37.60 27.12
CA VAL A 755 -13.61 37.37 25.70
C VAL A 755 -12.95 38.58 25.04
N LEU A 756 -13.37 39.81 25.38
CA LEU A 756 -12.64 41.02 24.98
C LEU A 756 -11.18 41.01 25.47
N SER A 757 -10.93 40.54 26.70
CA SER A 757 -9.56 40.45 27.26
C SER A 757 -8.70 39.39 26.58
N ILE A 758 -9.29 38.25 26.19
CA ILE A 758 -8.63 37.15 25.48
C ILE A 758 -8.30 37.57 24.05
N PHE A 759 -9.25 38.18 23.35
CA PHE A 759 -9.06 38.76 22.02
C PHE A 759 -7.91 39.78 22.02
N LEU A 760 -7.91 40.72 22.99
CA LEU A 760 -6.85 41.72 23.10
C LEU A 760 -5.48 41.06 23.38
N SER A 761 -5.39 40.09 24.31
CA SER A 761 -4.14 39.36 24.55
C SER A 761 -3.64 38.63 23.30
N GLY A 762 -4.55 38.03 22.52
CA GLY A 762 -4.26 37.41 21.24
C GLY A 762 -3.67 38.39 20.24
N LEU A 763 -4.40 39.47 19.93
CA LEU A 763 -3.98 40.54 19.03
C LEU A 763 -2.61 41.11 19.41
N LEU A 764 -2.37 41.41 20.69
CA LEU A 764 -1.07 41.90 21.16
C LEU A 764 0.06 40.89 20.95
N SER A 765 -0.20 39.59 21.14
CA SER A 765 0.81 38.54 20.91
C SER A 765 1.22 38.40 19.44
N THR A 766 0.40 38.87 18.48
CA THR A 766 0.76 38.89 17.04
C THR A 766 1.66 40.07 16.63
N GLY A 767 1.92 41.03 17.53
CA GLY A 767 2.72 42.22 17.23
C GLY A 767 2.01 43.31 16.43
N LYS A 768 0.71 43.17 16.14
CA LYS A 768 -0.08 44.09 15.29
C LYS A 768 -0.60 45.31 16.07
N PHE A 769 0.35 46.03 16.67
CA PHE A 769 0.08 47.08 17.67
C PHE A 769 -0.67 48.29 17.13
N ASP A 770 -0.49 48.66 15.86
CA ASP A 770 -1.25 49.76 15.25
C ASP A 770 -2.75 49.45 15.16
N ILE A 771 -3.13 48.20 14.84
CA ILE A 771 -4.52 47.74 14.78
C ILE A 771 -5.14 47.78 16.20
N ALA A 772 -4.43 47.26 17.20
CA ALA A 772 -4.85 47.35 18.60
C ALA A 772 -5.04 48.80 19.05
N LYS A 773 -4.14 49.70 18.64
CA LYS A 773 -4.16 51.12 18.96
C LYS A 773 -5.32 51.87 18.29
N SER A 774 -5.76 51.45 17.09
CA SER A 774 -7.03 51.92 16.52
C SER A 774 -8.25 51.40 17.27
N LEU A 775 -8.35 50.09 17.52
CA LEU A 775 -9.51 49.47 18.18
C LEU A 775 -9.77 50.05 19.58
N ILE A 776 -8.72 50.25 20.39
CA ILE A 776 -8.82 50.85 21.73
C ILE A 776 -9.21 52.34 21.69
N ARG A 777 -9.01 53.04 20.55
CA ARG A 777 -9.24 54.49 20.41
C ARG A 777 -10.55 54.85 19.70
N GLN A 778 -11.29 53.88 19.16
CA GLN A 778 -12.61 54.13 18.59
C GLN A 778 -13.60 54.54 19.71
N PRO A 779 -14.20 55.76 19.68
CA PRO A 779 -15.07 56.23 20.76
C PRO A 779 -16.42 55.50 20.84
N HIS A 780 -16.73 54.67 19.85
CA HIS A 780 -17.88 53.76 19.80
C HIS A 780 -17.46 52.32 19.43
N GLY A 781 -16.19 51.98 19.68
CA GLY A 781 -15.64 50.66 19.33
C GLY A 781 -16.23 49.53 20.17
N LYS A 782 -16.27 48.33 19.58
CA LYS A 782 -16.82 47.12 20.23
C LYS A 782 -16.01 46.67 21.47
N MET A 783 -14.76 47.13 21.57
CA MET A 783 -13.79 46.85 22.64
C MET A 783 -13.97 47.78 23.86
N ALA A 784 -15.09 47.62 24.58
CA ALA A 784 -15.36 48.37 25.80
C ALA A 784 -14.69 47.71 27.04
N LEU A 785 -13.38 47.94 27.23
CA LEU A 785 -12.61 47.48 28.40
C LEU A 785 -12.15 48.63 29.31
N PRO A 786 -12.12 48.46 30.65
CA PRO A 786 -11.49 49.42 31.55
C PRO A 786 -10.00 49.64 31.26
N MET A 787 -9.52 50.88 31.33
CA MET A 787 -8.11 51.20 31.04
C MET A 787 -7.11 50.44 31.94
N GLU A 788 -7.48 50.15 33.19
CA GLU A 788 -6.67 49.35 34.12
C GLU A 788 -6.49 47.89 33.64
N THR A 789 -7.53 47.27 33.03
CA THR A 789 -7.40 45.92 32.51
C THR A 789 -6.61 45.90 31.20
N ILE A 790 -6.77 46.90 30.34
CA ILE A 790 -5.95 47.08 29.13
C ILE A 790 -4.46 47.24 29.51
N GLU A 791 -4.15 48.04 30.55
CA GLU A 791 -2.79 48.18 31.08
C GLU A 791 -2.24 46.84 31.57
N ASP A 792 -2.97 46.13 32.44
CA ASP A 792 -2.55 44.83 32.96
C ASP A 792 -2.38 43.75 31.87
N ILE A 793 -3.20 43.76 30.82
CA ILE A 793 -3.07 42.87 29.66
C ILE A 793 -1.81 43.24 28.86
N SER A 794 -1.55 44.53 28.61
CA SER A 794 -0.35 44.98 27.89
C SER A 794 0.95 44.64 28.62
N LEU A 795 0.97 44.77 29.95
CA LEU A 795 2.13 44.42 30.79
C LEU A 795 2.36 42.91 30.79
N LYS A 796 1.29 42.09 30.80
CA LYS A 796 1.39 40.61 30.66
C LYS A 796 1.91 40.22 29.27
N CYS A 797 1.38 40.80 28.20
CA CYS A 797 1.83 40.50 26.83
C CYS A 797 3.29 40.94 26.58
N SER A 798 3.67 42.13 27.06
CA SER A 798 5.08 42.56 27.07
C SER A 798 5.97 41.64 27.91
N SER A 799 5.44 41.08 29.01
CA SER A 799 6.18 40.10 29.82
C SER A 799 6.40 38.80 29.06
N GLU A 800 5.34 38.22 28.47
CA GLU A 800 5.41 37.02 27.63
C GLU A 800 6.38 37.20 26.45
N LEU A 801 6.32 38.31 25.73
CA LEU A 801 7.21 38.59 24.59
C LEU A 801 8.68 38.73 25.02
N TYR A 802 8.94 39.37 26.16
CA TYR A 802 10.29 39.47 26.74
C TYR A 802 10.83 38.10 27.18
N ASP A 803 10.03 37.27 27.85
CA ASP A 803 10.50 36.00 28.43
C ASP A 803 10.81 34.94 27.35
N ASN A 804 10.14 35.03 26.20
CA ASN A 804 10.44 34.23 25.01
C ASN A 804 11.62 34.78 24.17
N ALA A 805 12.08 36.02 24.41
CA ALA A 805 13.03 36.68 23.54
C ALA A 805 14.42 36.03 23.54
N SER A 806 14.85 35.55 22.37
CA SER A 806 16.18 34.94 22.18
C SER A 806 17.36 35.91 22.29
N SER A 807 17.12 37.23 22.22
CA SER A 807 18.13 38.27 22.38
C SER A 807 17.62 39.42 23.24
N GLY A 808 18.49 40.03 24.04
CA GLY A 808 18.14 41.21 24.85
C GLY A 808 18.03 42.52 24.08
N ASN A 809 18.23 42.54 22.75
CA ASN A 809 18.28 43.79 21.98
C ASN A 809 16.86 44.31 21.67
N TYR A 810 16.44 45.39 22.34
CA TYR A 810 15.11 46.01 22.18
C TYR A 810 14.78 46.55 20.77
N LYS A 811 15.71 46.47 19.82
CA LYS A 811 15.50 46.84 18.41
C LYS A 811 15.29 45.63 17.48
N VAL A 812 15.36 44.40 17.98
CA VAL A 812 15.34 43.17 17.16
C VAL A 812 14.52 42.06 17.83
N GLY A 813 13.69 41.36 17.03
CA GLY A 813 12.92 40.20 17.49
C GLY A 813 11.88 40.54 18.56
N ASP A 814 11.57 39.56 19.40
CA ASP A 814 10.48 39.61 20.37
C ASP A 814 10.69 40.68 21.45
N MET A 815 11.95 41.05 21.72
CA MET A 815 12.30 42.16 22.62
C MET A 815 11.89 43.53 22.05
N LYS A 816 11.86 43.69 20.72
CA LYS A 816 11.25 44.86 20.08
C LYS A 816 9.74 44.83 20.22
N LEU A 817 9.13 43.66 20.04
CA LEU A 817 7.68 43.51 20.19
C LEU A 817 7.22 43.80 21.63
N ALA A 818 7.97 43.33 22.64
CA ALA A 818 7.73 43.68 24.05
C ALA A 818 7.79 45.19 24.29
N TYR A 819 8.79 45.88 23.73
CA TYR A 819 8.92 47.33 23.86
C TYR A 819 7.79 48.11 23.14
N ASP A 820 7.49 47.75 21.90
CA ASP A 820 6.47 48.41 21.07
C ASP A 820 5.03 48.15 21.58
N CYS A 821 4.78 46.98 22.19
CA CYS A 821 3.52 46.66 22.87
C CYS A 821 3.17 47.70 23.96
N LEU A 822 4.19 48.33 24.55
CA LEU A 822 4.07 49.36 25.58
C LEU A 822 3.92 50.79 24.99
N ASP A 823 3.77 50.96 23.68
CA ASP A 823 3.47 52.26 23.00
C ASP A 823 2.00 52.42 22.56
N ILE A 824 1.13 51.48 22.93
CA ILE A 824 -0.30 51.48 22.59
C ILE A 824 -1.07 52.46 23.51
N LEU A 825 -0.80 52.33 24.81
CA LEU A 825 -1.38 53.10 25.92
C LEU A 825 -0.67 54.46 26.12
N PRO A 826 -1.31 55.42 26.83
CA PRO A 826 -0.59 56.54 27.43
C PRO A 826 0.43 56.05 28.48
N GLN A 827 1.47 56.84 28.72
CA GLN A 827 2.59 56.45 29.59
C GLN A 827 2.20 56.45 31.09
N SER A 828 1.71 55.31 31.58
CA SER A 828 1.60 54.99 33.01
C SER A 828 2.99 54.81 33.65
N PRO A 829 3.18 55.13 34.95
CA PRO A 829 4.43 54.85 35.66
C PRO A 829 4.85 53.37 35.62
N ARG A 830 3.90 52.41 35.59
CA ARG A 830 4.23 50.97 35.48
C ARG A 830 4.78 50.65 34.08
N VAL A 831 4.16 51.20 33.04
CA VAL A 831 4.56 51.06 31.63
C VAL A 831 5.96 51.67 31.39
N VAL A 832 6.25 52.82 32.01
CA VAL A 832 7.57 53.47 31.95
C VAL A 832 8.65 52.61 32.65
N GLN A 833 8.36 52.04 33.83
CA GLN A 833 9.28 51.16 34.54
C GLN A 833 9.64 49.90 33.73
N GLU A 834 8.67 49.26 33.08
CA GLU A 834 8.94 48.07 32.26
C GLU A 834 9.74 48.41 30.99
N LYS A 835 9.47 49.54 30.33
CA LYS A 835 10.31 50.02 29.21
C LYS A 835 11.74 50.30 29.64
N GLU A 836 11.94 50.93 30.80
CA GLU A 836 13.28 51.17 31.33
C GLU A 836 14.00 49.86 31.66
N PHE A 837 13.29 48.85 32.19
CA PHE A 837 13.85 47.52 32.42
C PHE A 837 14.25 46.78 31.12
N ILE A 838 13.45 46.91 30.06
CA ILE A 838 13.81 46.44 28.70
C ILE A 838 15.06 47.17 28.17
N GLU A 839 15.13 48.49 28.35
CA GLU A 839 16.29 49.31 28.00
C GLU A 839 17.56 48.93 28.80
N ALA A 840 17.43 48.57 30.08
CA ALA A 840 18.54 48.06 30.90
C ALA A 840 19.01 46.69 30.41
N THR A 841 18.08 45.79 30.12
CA THR A 841 18.35 44.45 29.57
C THR A 841 19.17 44.54 28.27
N SER A 842 18.79 45.43 27.36
CA SER A 842 19.55 45.62 26.11
C SER A 842 20.95 46.20 26.31
N ARG A 843 21.19 46.96 27.39
CA ARG A 843 22.53 47.44 27.77
C ARG A 843 23.37 46.33 28.39
N ILE A 844 22.79 45.51 29.28
CA ILE A 844 23.48 44.37 29.89
C ILE A 844 23.92 43.37 28.81
N CYS A 845 23.05 43.06 27.85
CA CYS A 845 23.36 42.11 26.78
C CYS A 845 24.38 42.67 25.76
N SER A 846 24.49 43.99 25.54
CA SER A 846 25.53 44.55 24.66
C SER A 846 26.95 44.41 25.25
N PHE A 847 27.06 44.26 26.57
CA PHE A 847 28.30 43.90 27.27
C PHE A 847 28.64 42.39 27.19
N HIS A 848 27.92 41.58 26.41
CA HIS A 848 28.23 40.16 26.17
C HIS A 848 28.37 39.31 27.45
N VAL A 849 27.65 39.68 28.50
CA VAL A 849 27.71 39.04 29.82
C VAL A 849 27.36 37.56 29.73
N THR A 850 28.26 36.69 30.20
CA THR A 850 28.02 35.24 30.20
C THR A 850 27.40 34.76 31.51
N SER A 851 26.37 33.91 31.42
CA SER A 851 25.79 33.21 32.58
C SER A 851 26.61 31.97 32.97
N ARG A 852 27.15 31.28 31.96
CA ARG A 852 28.08 30.15 32.10
C ARG A 852 29.22 30.33 31.08
N PRO A 853 30.42 29.75 31.27
CA PRO A 853 31.53 29.92 30.33
C PRO A 853 31.11 29.61 28.87
N GLY A 854 31.12 30.63 28.01
CA GLY A 854 30.73 30.53 26.60
C GLY A 854 29.23 30.67 26.29
N ILE A 855 28.35 30.89 27.28
CA ILE A 855 26.90 31.05 27.10
C ILE A 855 26.47 32.46 27.56
N PRO A 856 25.94 33.33 26.68
CA PRO A 856 25.44 34.66 27.06
C PRO A 856 24.23 34.54 28.00
N ILE A 857 24.02 35.55 28.84
CA ILE A 857 22.84 35.62 29.71
C ILE A 857 21.57 35.88 28.89
N SER A 858 20.51 35.13 29.16
CA SER A 858 19.21 35.31 28.51
C SER A 858 18.36 36.42 29.19
N PRO A 859 17.38 37.03 28.48
CA PRO A 859 16.50 38.04 29.09
C PRO A 859 15.71 37.49 30.29
N ILE A 860 15.16 36.28 30.17
CA ILE A 860 14.44 35.61 31.25
C ILE A 860 15.33 35.39 32.49
N GLU A 861 16.62 35.05 32.32
CA GLU A 861 17.57 34.99 33.44
C GLU A 861 17.78 36.36 34.10
N ILE A 862 17.83 37.45 33.32
CA ILE A 862 17.93 38.83 33.85
C ILE A 862 16.69 39.17 34.69
N ARG A 863 15.47 38.91 34.19
CA ARG A 863 14.22 39.17 34.92
C ARG A 863 14.06 38.31 36.17
N LEU A 864 14.57 37.08 36.17
CA LEU A 864 14.58 36.19 37.34
C LEU A 864 15.67 36.52 38.38
N THR A 865 16.54 37.52 38.16
CA THR A 865 17.52 37.92 39.19
C THR A 865 16.87 38.61 40.38
N LYS A 866 17.05 38.02 41.58
CA LYS A 866 16.54 38.58 42.85
C LYS A 866 17.32 39.80 43.33
N ASP A 867 18.63 39.82 43.08
CA ASP A 867 19.48 40.99 43.28
C ASP A 867 19.86 41.58 41.92
N ARG A 868 19.24 42.70 41.56
CA ARG A 868 19.48 43.41 40.31
C ARG A 868 20.85 44.11 40.28
N LEU A 869 21.44 44.45 41.43
CA LEU A 869 22.79 45.05 41.47
C LEU A 869 23.88 44.03 41.13
N SER A 870 23.63 42.74 41.39
CA SER A 870 24.51 41.64 40.95
C SER A 870 24.67 41.51 39.42
N LEU A 871 23.79 42.16 38.64
CA LEU A 871 23.94 42.28 37.18
C LEU A 871 25.09 43.25 36.83
N ILE A 872 25.19 44.37 37.54
CA ILE A 872 26.21 45.41 37.28
C ILE A 872 27.61 44.88 37.64
N SER A 873 27.77 44.16 38.77
CA SER A 873 29.04 43.50 39.09
C SER A 873 29.41 42.42 38.06
N ARG A 874 28.43 41.73 37.47
CA ARG A 874 28.68 40.77 36.38
C ARG A 874 29.06 41.44 35.05
N VAL A 875 28.49 42.61 34.73
CA VAL A 875 28.93 43.44 33.60
C VAL A 875 30.39 43.90 33.79
N LEU A 876 30.72 44.45 34.95
CA LEU A 876 32.06 44.96 35.27
C LEU A 876 33.13 43.85 35.30
N SER A 877 32.80 42.66 35.81
CA SER A 877 33.72 41.51 35.80
C SER A 877 33.82 40.79 34.44
N SER A 878 32.87 40.99 33.53
CA SER A 878 32.93 40.45 32.16
C SER A 878 33.80 41.31 31.22
N ASN A 879 33.92 42.63 31.47
CA ASN A 879 34.60 43.58 30.58
C ASN A 879 35.58 44.47 31.33
N GLY A 880 36.89 44.26 31.10
CA GLY A 880 37.95 45.04 31.74
C GLY A 880 37.94 46.55 31.44
N ASP A 881 37.23 47.01 30.41
CA ASP A 881 37.07 48.46 30.11
C ASP A 881 35.81 49.09 30.72
N ALA A 882 34.88 48.30 31.26
CA ALA A 882 33.55 48.79 31.65
C ALA A 882 33.58 49.83 32.78
N TYR A 883 34.57 49.77 33.68
CA TYR A 883 34.78 50.78 34.73
C TYR A 883 35.11 52.19 34.19
N LYS A 884 35.41 52.34 32.89
CA LYS A 884 35.73 53.63 32.25
C LYS A 884 34.49 54.45 31.88
N HIS A 885 33.30 53.86 31.95
CA HIS A 885 32.03 54.44 31.47
C HIS A 885 31.02 54.68 32.62
N THR A 886 31.33 55.60 33.55
CA THR A 886 30.49 55.86 34.74
C THR A 886 29.02 56.13 34.40
N GLU A 887 28.75 57.01 33.45
CA GLU A 887 27.39 57.42 33.08
C GLU A 887 26.53 56.24 32.59
N VAL A 888 27.13 55.25 31.93
CA VAL A 888 26.42 54.04 31.46
C VAL A 888 26.07 53.12 32.62
N MET A 889 26.91 53.02 33.65
CA MET A 889 26.63 52.21 34.84
C MET A 889 25.59 52.86 35.75
N LEU A 890 25.53 54.19 35.78
CA LEU A 890 24.49 54.93 36.51
C LEU A 890 23.14 54.90 35.77
N ASP A 891 23.12 55.03 34.43
CA ASP A 891 21.92 54.80 33.59
C ASP A 891 21.40 53.36 33.75
N LEU A 892 22.29 52.37 33.83
CA LEU A 892 21.93 50.98 34.16
C LEU A 892 21.32 50.83 35.56
N CYS A 893 21.91 51.46 36.58
CA CYS A 893 21.39 51.41 37.96
C CYS A 893 19.98 52.01 38.04
N PHE A 894 19.80 53.22 37.50
CA PHE A 894 18.52 53.91 37.39
C PHE A 894 17.45 53.02 36.72
N LYS A 895 17.77 52.45 35.55
CA LYS A 895 16.83 51.66 34.74
C LYS A 895 16.56 50.24 35.24
N LEU A 896 17.37 49.71 36.14
CA LEU A 896 17.06 48.50 36.90
C LEU A 896 16.03 48.75 38.03
N GLY A 897 15.56 49.99 38.19
CA GLY A 897 14.52 50.37 39.16
C GLY A 897 15.02 51.15 40.38
N PHE A 898 16.30 51.52 40.41
CA PHE A 898 16.92 52.24 41.54
C PHE A 898 16.94 53.77 41.34
N ARG A 899 15.93 54.33 40.66
CA ARG A 899 15.83 55.76 40.28
C ARG A 899 16.15 56.72 41.43
N ASP A 900 15.62 56.43 42.61
CA ASP A 900 15.70 57.29 43.81
C ASP A 900 16.52 56.63 44.95
N ASP A 901 17.29 55.56 44.67
CA ASP A 901 18.13 54.87 45.67
C ASP A 901 19.61 55.24 45.51
N VAL A 902 20.00 56.31 46.19
CA VAL A 902 21.40 56.77 46.21
C VAL A 902 22.34 55.76 46.91
N THR A 903 21.83 54.80 47.69
CA THR A 903 22.69 53.70 48.19
C THR A 903 23.10 52.76 47.07
N ALA A 904 22.22 52.51 46.10
CA ALA A 904 22.53 51.75 44.91
C ALA A 904 23.55 52.50 44.03
N GLU A 905 23.40 53.82 43.85
CA GLU A 905 24.39 54.68 43.18
C GLU A 905 25.78 54.56 43.83
N VAL A 906 25.86 54.73 45.16
CA VAL A 906 27.10 54.61 45.94
C VAL A 906 27.70 53.21 45.84
N LYS A 907 26.89 52.15 45.92
CA LYS A 907 27.32 50.76 45.75
C LYS A 907 27.88 50.51 44.33
N VAL A 908 27.28 51.10 43.30
CA VAL A 908 27.80 51.05 41.91
C VAL A 908 29.11 51.80 41.76
N LEU A 909 29.24 53.01 42.30
CA LEU A 909 30.49 53.77 42.28
C LEU A 909 31.63 53.04 43.01
N ALA A 910 31.33 52.34 44.11
CA ALA A 910 32.31 51.50 44.81
C ALA A 910 32.72 50.26 43.99
N MET A 911 31.78 49.56 43.34
CA MET A 911 32.10 48.47 42.41
C MET A 911 32.97 48.94 41.23
N MET A 912 32.74 50.16 40.74
CA MET A 912 33.59 50.80 39.72
C MET A 912 34.98 51.19 40.25
N ALA A 913 35.10 51.62 41.52
CA ALA A 913 36.38 51.96 42.13
C ALA A 913 37.26 50.72 42.40
N ASP A 914 36.67 49.63 42.89
CA ASP A 914 37.36 48.34 43.09
C ASP A 914 37.81 47.73 41.76
N THR A 915 36.95 47.70 40.74
CA THR A 915 37.34 47.19 39.41
C THR A 915 38.37 48.06 38.69
N ALA A 916 38.35 49.38 38.87
CA ALA A 916 39.43 50.26 38.42
C ALA A 916 40.76 49.99 39.16
N LEU A 917 40.71 49.72 40.47
CA LEU A 917 41.87 49.37 41.30
C LEU A 917 42.47 48.02 40.88
N GLN A 918 41.63 47.02 40.59
CA GLN A 918 42.05 45.70 40.07
C GLN A 918 42.66 45.79 38.66
N ALA A 919 42.31 46.83 37.89
CA ALA A 919 42.89 47.15 36.58
C ALA A 919 44.09 48.12 36.64
N GLU A 920 44.61 48.42 37.84
CA GLU A 920 45.72 49.35 38.12
C GLU A 920 45.47 50.82 37.69
N ASP A 921 44.22 51.20 37.36
CA ASP A 921 43.82 52.56 36.99
C ASP A 921 43.43 53.38 38.22
N PHE A 922 44.44 53.67 39.03
CA PHE A 922 44.29 54.40 40.29
C PHE A 922 43.74 55.82 40.12
N ASN A 923 43.86 56.43 38.93
CA ASN A 923 43.27 57.73 38.64
C ASN A 923 41.75 57.64 38.46
N ARG A 924 41.25 56.67 37.67
CA ARG A 924 39.80 56.44 37.59
C ARG A 924 39.21 55.97 38.92
N ALA A 925 39.93 55.13 39.67
CA ALA A 925 39.52 54.73 41.01
C ALA A 925 39.36 55.95 41.93
N TYR A 926 40.32 56.89 41.91
CA TYR A 926 40.25 58.15 42.66
C TYR A 926 39.03 58.99 42.27
N ASP A 927 38.81 59.19 40.97
CA ASP A 927 37.69 59.99 40.46
C ASP A 927 36.33 59.39 40.84
N HIS A 928 36.19 58.05 40.82
CA HIS A 928 34.98 57.35 41.27
C HIS A 928 34.77 57.51 42.78
N THR A 929 35.82 57.37 43.61
CA THR A 929 35.71 57.61 45.06
C THR A 929 35.36 59.06 45.39
N GLN A 930 35.89 60.05 44.66
CA GLN A 930 35.55 61.45 44.86
C GLN A 930 34.09 61.74 44.50
N LYS A 931 33.55 61.14 43.44
CA LYS A 931 32.11 61.22 43.11
C LYS A 931 31.25 60.66 44.24
N MET A 932 31.58 59.48 44.74
CA MET A 932 30.86 58.81 45.83
C MET A 932 30.85 59.63 47.13
N VAL A 933 32.00 60.22 47.50
CA VAL A 933 32.10 61.16 48.63
C VAL A 933 31.22 62.40 48.41
N ASN A 934 31.17 62.93 47.19
CA ASN A 934 30.32 64.07 46.86
C ASN A 934 28.82 63.72 46.97
N SER A 935 28.36 62.57 46.45
CA SER A 935 26.96 62.13 46.57
C SER A 935 26.54 61.96 48.03
N ILE A 936 27.45 61.48 48.90
CA ILE A 936 27.20 61.35 50.34
C ILE A 936 27.15 62.71 51.05
N HIS A 937 28.04 63.64 50.74
CA HIS A 937 27.96 65.00 51.29
C HIS A 937 26.71 65.75 50.80
N GLN A 938 26.27 65.52 49.56
CA GLN A 938 25.00 66.05 49.07
C GLN A 938 23.82 65.50 49.88
N LEU A 939 23.72 64.17 50.05
CA LEU A 939 22.72 63.54 50.93
C LEU A 939 22.74 64.11 52.36
N GLN A 940 23.93 64.30 52.95
CA GLN A 940 24.10 64.88 54.28
C GLN A 940 23.60 66.34 54.37
N SER A 941 23.66 67.10 53.27
CA SER A 941 23.16 68.48 53.21
C SER A 941 21.66 68.57 52.94
N GLU A 942 21.08 67.59 52.25
CA GLU A 942 19.65 67.57 51.87
C GLU A 942 18.77 66.88 52.94
N ASN A 943 19.20 65.75 53.50
CA ASN A 943 18.44 64.95 54.47
C ASN A 943 18.61 65.41 55.93
N LEU A 944 18.56 66.72 56.19
CA LEU A 944 18.62 67.25 57.57
C LEU A 944 17.35 66.95 58.41
N ALA A 945 16.36 66.24 57.84
CA ALA A 945 15.11 65.87 58.49
C ALA A 945 14.57 64.47 58.09
N LEU A 946 14.90 63.47 58.93
CA LEU A 946 14.13 62.24 59.22
C LEU A 946 14.10 61.05 58.21
N THR A 947 14.24 59.86 58.81
CA THR A 947 13.57 58.56 58.48
C THR A 947 14.23 57.41 57.68
N ASP A 948 15.45 57.49 57.14
CA ASP A 948 16.11 56.29 56.53
C ASP A 948 17.61 56.13 56.89
N ASP A 949 17.87 56.17 58.19
CA ASP A 949 19.19 56.17 58.84
C ASP A 949 20.01 54.88 58.62
N THR A 950 19.38 53.77 58.22
CA THR A 950 20.05 52.51 57.84
C THR A 950 20.71 52.60 56.47
N LYS A 951 19.97 53.08 55.45
CA LYS A 951 20.47 53.24 54.09
C LYS A 951 21.68 54.17 54.02
N LEU A 952 21.61 55.29 54.74
CA LEU A 952 22.71 56.25 54.81
C LEU A 952 23.97 55.62 55.44
N LYS A 953 23.82 54.77 56.46
CA LYS A 953 24.95 54.06 57.10
C LYS A 953 25.58 53.03 56.17
N GLU A 954 24.80 52.26 55.40
CA GLU A 954 25.34 51.35 54.38
C GLU A 954 26.15 52.11 53.31
N ALA A 955 25.64 53.25 52.84
CA ALA A 955 26.33 54.08 51.85
C ALA A 955 27.66 54.66 52.41
N ILE A 956 27.63 55.18 53.64
CA ILE A 956 28.83 55.67 54.34
C ILE A 956 29.83 54.53 54.56
N GLU A 957 29.38 53.34 54.98
CA GLU A 957 30.23 52.17 55.21
C GLU A 957 30.98 51.77 53.94
N VAL A 958 30.26 51.57 52.84
CA VAL A 958 30.84 51.26 51.52
C VAL A 958 31.85 52.32 51.07
N CYS A 959 31.58 53.60 51.33
CA CYS A 959 32.43 54.70 50.89
C CYS A 959 33.78 54.78 51.65
N TRP A 960 33.77 54.76 53.00
CA TRP A 960 35.03 54.87 53.75
C TRP A 960 35.95 53.67 53.50
N ILE A 961 35.37 52.48 53.28
CA ILE A 961 36.10 51.25 52.95
C ILE A 961 36.85 51.43 51.63
N ALA A 962 36.19 51.86 50.56
CA ALA A 962 36.82 52.03 49.24
C ALA A 962 37.91 53.13 49.27
N CYS A 963 37.65 54.24 49.95
CA CYS A 963 38.64 55.31 50.14
C CYS A 963 39.88 54.82 50.91
N PHE A 964 39.69 54.03 51.97
CA PHE A 964 40.77 53.41 52.74
C PHE A 964 41.56 52.36 51.93
N GLN A 965 40.87 51.52 51.15
CA GLN A 965 41.50 50.51 50.30
C GLN A 965 42.42 51.15 49.25
N LEU A 966 41.91 52.14 48.50
CA LEU A 966 42.68 52.83 47.46
C LEU A 966 43.83 53.66 48.06
N GLY A 967 43.60 54.35 49.18
CA GLY A 967 44.63 55.13 49.88
C GLY A 967 45.81 54.31 50.40
N ARG A 968 45.63 52.98 50.58
CA ARG A 968 46.64 52.06 51.13
C ARG A 968 47.59 51.44 50.09
N GLN A 969 47.21 51.37 48.81
CA GLN A 969 47.98 50.60 47.81
C GLN A 969 49.34 51.27 47.51
N PRO A 970 50.49 50.61 47.75
CA PRO A 970 51.80 51.24 47.57
C PRO A 970 52.10 51.64 46.11
N GLU A 971 51.56 50.92 45.13
CA GLU A 971 51.81 51.08 43.68
C GLU A 971 51.40 52.47 43.14
N TYR A 972 50.36 53.07 43.73
CA TYR A 972 49.85 54.37 43.30
C TYR A 972 50.78 55.52 43.70
N GLN A 973 51.45 56.15 42.73
CA GLN A 973 52.55 57.08 43.00
C GLN A 973 52.10 58.48 43.49
N GLU A 974 50.82 58.83 43.35
CA GLU A 974 50.27 60.14 43.73
C GLU A 974 50.00 60.27 45.23
N LEU A 975 51.08 60.47 46.00
CA LEU A 975 51.05 60.81 47.44
C LEU A 975 49.98 61.87 47.83
N PRO A 976 49.81 63.03 47.15
CA PRO A 976 48.80 64.01 47.57
C PRO A 976 47.37 63.49 47.42
N LYS A 977 47.08 62.67 46.39
CA LYS A 977 45.76 62.04 46.19
C LYS A 977 45.50 60.94 47.22
N LYS A 978 46.52 60.16 47.61
CA LYS A 978 46.41 59.23 48.74
C LYS A 978 46.11 59.93 50.07
N MET A 979 46.68 61.11 50.30
CA MET A 979 46.36 61.91 51.49
C MET A 979 44.91 62.40 51.48
N THR A 980 44.35 62.85 50.35
CA THR A 980 42.92 63.24 50.33
C THR A 980 41.99 62.04 50.57
N LEU A 981 42.26 60.88 49.96
CA LEU A 981 41.50 59.64 50.18
C LEU A 981 41.48 59.18 51.64
N LEU A 982 42.65 59.11 52.29
CA LEU A 982 42.74 58.70 53.69
C LEU A 982 42.12 59.74 54.64
N GLY A 983 41.94 60.99 54.20
CA GLY A 983 41.27 62.05 54.96
C GLY A 983 39.76 61.95 54.89
N GLN A 984 39.22 61.74 53.68
CA GLN A 984 37.81 61.43 53.45
C GLN A 984 37.42 60.11 54.15
N ALA A 985 38.32 59.12 54.16
CA ALA A 985 38.14 57.91 54.95
C ALA A 985 38.09 58.22 56.46
N LEU A 986 38.91 59.13 57.00
CA LEU A 986 38.85 59.51 58.42
C LEU A 986 37.56 60.26 58.81
N ASP A 987 36.99 61.05 57.89
CA ASP A 987 35.75 61.80 58.10
C ASP A 987 34.50 60.88 58.10
N LEU A 988 34.52 59.84 57.27
CA LEU A 988 33.40 58.90 57.07
C LEU A 988 33.51 57.58 57.86
N CYS A 989 34.64 57.31 58.51
CA CYS A 989 34.91 56.03 59.19
C CYS A 989 34.25 55.95 60.58
N PRO A 990 33.66 54.80 60.98
CA PRO A 990 33.19 54.58 62.34
C PRO A 990 34.36 54.61 63.34
N ALA A 991 34.09 55.08 64.56
CA ALA A 991 35.11 55.30 65.59
C ALA A 991 36.01 54.08 65.86
N ASP A 992 35.44 52.87 65.82
CA ASP A 992 36.15 51.60 66.06
C ASP A 992 37.23 51.27 65.02
N LYS A 993 37.15 51.87 63.82
CA LYS A 993 38.09 51.64 62.70
C LYS A 993 39.03 52.80 62.43
N MET A 994 38.80 53.96 63.07
CA MET A 994 39.64 55.16 62.93
C MET A 994 41.13 54.90 63.25
N HIS A 995 41.44 53.95 64.15
CA HIS A 995 42.83 53.58 64.47
C HIS A 995 43.59 52.98 63.26
N ASP A 996 42.94 52.14 62.46
CA ASP A 996 43.55 51.49 61.30
C ASP A 996 43.84 52.53 60.21
N VAL A 997 42.88 53.43 59.96
CA VAL A 997 43.02 54.53 58.99
C VAL A 997 44.08 55.55 59.44
N LEU A 998 44.11 55.94 60.73
CA LEU A 998 45.15 56.81 61.28
C LEU A 998 46.55 56.19 61.18
N THR A 999 46.68 54.87 61.27
CA THR A 999 47.96 54.18 61.17
C THR A 999 48.48 54.18 59.72
N ALA A 1000 47.60 53.95 58.74
CA ALA A 1000 47.92 54.14 57.32
C ALA A 1000 48.28 55.60 57.00
N TRP A 1001 47.49 56.55 57.51
CA TRP A 1001 47.75 57.99 57.35
C TRP A 1001 49.14 58.38 57.86
N ARG A 1002 49.50 58.01 59.11
CA ARG A 1002 50.80 58.38 59.71
C ARG A 1002 51.99 57.84 58.93
N ARG A 1003 51.86 56.63 58.37
CA ARG A 1003 52.88 56.07 57.48
C ARG A 1003 53.03 56.91 56.22
N LEU A 1004 51.93 57.19 55.52
CA LEU A 1004 51.97 57.96 54.28
C LEU A 1004 52.39 59.43 54.51
N GLN A 1005 52.03 60.00 55.66
CA GLN A 1005 52.47 61.32 56.09
C GLN A 1005 53.99 61.39 56.29
N LYS A 1006 54.61 60.31 56.80
CA LYS A 1006 56.08 60.19 56.87
C LYS A 1006 56.68 60.11 55.45
N GLU A 1007 56.10 59.30 54.58
CA GLU A 1007 56.53 59.14 53.18
C GLU A 1007 56.40 60.48 52.39
N ASP A 1008 55.35 61.27 52.58
CA ASP A 1008 55.22 62.62 51.98
C ASP A 1008 56.11 63.68 52.65
N ILE A 1009 56.37 63.61 53.97
CA ILE A 1009 57.39 64.46 54.60
C ILE A 1009 58.77 64.17 54.01
N GLU A 1010 59.13 62.90 53.84
CA GLU A 1010 60.39 62.47 53.22
C GLU A 1010 60.46 62.91 51.76
N ALA A 1011 59.40 62.71 50.97
CA ALA A 1011 59.32 63.22 49.60
C ALA A 1011 59.28 64.76 49.51
N ARG A 1012 58.78 65.48 50.53
CA ARG A 1012 58.89 66.96 50.59
C ARG A 1012 60.30 67.40 50.93
N VAL A 1013 60.98 66.74 51.86
CA VAL A 1013 62.40 66.99 52.16
C VAL A 1013 63.27 66.68 50.94
N GLU A 1014 63.01 65.61 50.20
CA GLU A 1014 63.73 65.30 48.96
C GLU A 1014 63.44 66.32 47.83
N ARG A 1015 62.19 66.76 47.67
CA ARG A 1015 61.82 67.87 46.77
C ARG A 1015 62.45 69.21 47.17
N LEU A 1016 62.72 69.45 48.45
CA LEU A 1016 63.44 70.63 48.94
C LEU A 1016 64.95 70.49 48.72
N ASN A 1017 65.56 69.36 49.07
CA ASN A 1017 66.98 69.09 48.86
C ASN A 1017 67.37 69.16 47.37
N ASN A 1018 66.53 68.62 46.46
CA ASN A 1018 66.73 68.75 45.00
C ASN A 1018 66.49 70.17 44.46
N ARG A 1019 65.82 71.03 45.23
CA ARG A 1019 65.63 72.44 44.90
C ARG A 1019 66.84 73.27 45.35
N ASP A 1020 67.38 72.96 46.53
CA ASP A 1020 68.59 73.56 47.10
C ASP A 1020 69.89 73.08 46.41
N SER A 1021 69.85 71.98 45.64
CA SER A 1021 70.98 71.53 44.80
C SER A 1021 71.16 72.31 43.49
N SER A 1022 70.41 73.39 43.27
CA SER A 1022 70.48 74.21 42.06
C SER A 1022 70.27 75.71 42.33
N ILE A 1023 70.94 76.57 41.53
CA ILE A 1023 70.79 78.05 41.46
C ILE A 1023 71.54 78.84 42.58
N PRO A 1024 72.35 79.89 42.29
CA PRO A 1024 73.16 80.18 41.08
C PRO A 1024 74.54 80.88 41.32
N GLN A 1025 75.55 80.62 40.47
CA GLN A 1025 76.70 81.51 40.15
C GLN A 1025 77.64 80.80 39.13
N SER A 1026 78.33 81.44 38.16
CA SER A 1026 78.37 82.85 37.75
C SER A 1026 78.79 83.02 36.26
N ALA A 1027 78.20 84.02 35.58
CA ALA A 1027 78.71 84.79 34.42
C ALA A 1027 79.26 84.14 33.11
N ARG A 1028 78.68 84.61 31.98
CA ARG A 1028 79.28 84.81 30.63
C ARG A 1028 79.58 83.62 29.70
N VAL A 1029 78.59 83.32 28.85
CA VAL A 1029 78.67 83.22 27.36
C VAL A 1029 80.06 83.19 26.71
N THR A 1030 80.43 82.10 26.02
CA THR A 1030 80.54 82.03 24.53
C THR A 1030 80.52 80.56 24.07
N GLU A 1031 80.31 80.30 22.78
CA GLU A 1031 80.35 78.95 22.16
C GLU A 1031 81.77 78.33 22.15
N ARG A 1032 81.86 76.98 22.20
CA ARG A 1032 82.39 76.14 21.09
C ARG A 1032 82.48 74.64 21.41
N HIS A 1033 82.65 73.84 20.36
CA HIS A 1033 82.74 72.38 20.38
C HIS A 1033 84.12 71.82 20.80
N SER A 1034 84.05 70.72 21.55
CA SER A 1034 84.81 69.45 21.41
C SER A 1034 86.32 69.33 21.68
N THR A 1035 86.66 68.16 22.22
CA THR A 1035 87.90 67.38 22.07
C THR A 1035 89.22 67.97 22.58
N PHE A 1036 89.64 67.51 23.76
CA PHE A 1036 90.99 66.94 23.92
C PHE A 1036 90.98 65.72 24.85
N VAL A 1037 91.83 64.74 24.56
CA VAL A 1037 91.91 63.38 25.15
C VAL A 1037 93.39 62.98 25.01
N PRO A 1038 94.10 62.50 26.07
CA PRO A 1038 94.27 61.04 26.23
C PRO A 1038 94.66 60.51 27.64
N ARG A 1039 94.68 59.16 27.76
CA ARG A 1039 95.65 58.29 28.48
C ARG A 1039 95.96 58.55 29.98
N ASN A 1040 96.05 57.55 30.86
CA ASN A 1040 96.25 56.09 30.73
C ASN A 1040 95.46 55.31 31.82
N VAL A 1041 95.22 53.99 31.79
CA VAL A 1041 94.87 52.98 30.75
C VAL A 1041 94.85 51.59 31.44
N ALA A 1042 94.14 50.60 30.87
CA ALA A 1042 93.90 49.22 31.37
C ALA A 1042 92.83 49.14 32.49
N SER A 1043 91.57 48.76 32.21
CA SER A 1043 91.00 47.44 31.81
C SER A 1043 90.66 46.56 33.03
N SER A 1044 89.40 46.20 33.33
CA SER A 1044 88.45 45.36 32.57
C SER A 1044 88.99 43.97 32.23
N LEU A 1045 88.36 42.88 32.74
CA LEU A 1045 88.32 41.50 32.19
C LEU A 1045 87.69 40.42 33.13
N ARG A 1046 86.44 40.60 33.59
CA ARG A 1046 85.55 39.47 34.00
C ARG A 1046 84.11 39.94 34.29
N ALA A 1047 83.06 39.52 33.59
CA ALA A 1047 82.98 38.81 32.30
C ALA A 1047 83.58 37.39 32.22
N ARG A 1048 83.31 36.53 33.21
CA ARG A 1048 83.42 35.03 33.17
C ARG A 1048 83.16 34.44 34.56
N LEU A 1049 82.30 33.42 34.64
CA LEU A 1049 81.70 32.84 35.86
C LEU A 1049 80.59 33.75 36.41
N GLN A 1050 79.32 33.64 36.02
CA GLN A 1050 78.42 32.47 35.78
C GLN A 1050 78.12 31.63 37.04
N GLU A 1051 76.81 31.35 37.18
CA GLU A 1051 76.18 30.13 37.71
C GLU A 1051 76.66 29.53 39.04
N ILE A 1052 75.73 29.44 40.00
CA ILE A 1052 75.15 28.16 40.46
C ILE A 1052 73.80 28.45 41.15
N HIS A 1053 72.88 27.48 41.12
CA HIS A 1053 71.54 27.52 41.72
C HIS A 1053 71.33 26.26 42.60
N MET A 1054 70.39 26.32 43.55
CA MET A 1054 69.91 25.20 44.40
C MET A 1054 70.90 24.63 45.45
N PRO A 1055 70.43 23.89 46.49
CA PRO A 1055 69.05 23.54 46.86
C PRO A 1055 68.59 24.10 48.25
N SER A 1056 67.42 23.64 48.71
CA SER A 1056 66.76 23.87 50.01
C SER A 1056 67.32 22.93 51.13
N PRO A 1057 66.74 22.74 52.35
CA PRO A 1057 65.53 23.28 53.01
C PRO A 1057 65.77 23.75 54.50
N PRO A 1058 65.01 23.36 55.57
CA PRO A 1058 63.70 23.91 56.05
C PRO A 1058 63.64 24.40 57.54
N LEU A 1059 62.47 24.94 57.96
CA LEU A 1059 61.70 24.69 59.23
C LEU A 1059 61.23 25.87 60.14
N LEU A 1060 60.07 25.59 60.77
CA LEU A 1060 59.41 26.12 61.98
C LEU A 1060 58.69 27.50 62.00
N SER A 1061 57.35 27.44 61.90
CA SER A 1061 56.30 27.95 62.84
C SER A 1061 56.59 29.17 63.75
N THR A 1062 55.67 30.11 64.00
CA THR A 1062 54.27 29.94 64.47
C THR A 1062 53.31 31.08 63.99
N PRO A 1063 51.98 31.01 64.22
CA PRO A 1063 51.02 31.66 63.32
C PRO A 1063 50.21 32.85 63.86
N ASP A 1064 49.65 33.58 62.89
CA ASP A 1064 48.33 34.23 62.86
C ASP A 1064 48.03 35.47 63.74
N ALA A 1065 48.19 36.65 63.13
CA ALA A 1065 47.47 37.88 63.47
C ALA A 1065 46.50 38.34 62.36
N ALA A 1066 46.35 37.56 61.27
CA ALA A 1066 45.63 37.95 60.07
C ALA A 1066 44.16 37.51 60.07
N ALA A 1067 43.85 36.34 60.63
CA ALA A 1067 42.49 35.82 60.69
C ALA A 1067 41.54 36.67 61.54
N LEU A 1068 42.05 37.39 62.55
CA LEU A 1068 41.24 38.26 63.40
C LEU A 1068 40.62 39.43 62.62
N ALA A 1069 41.36 40.05 61.70
CA ALA A 1069 40.82 41.10 60.83
C ALA A 1069 39.76 40.56 59.83
N SER A 1070 39.88 39.29 59.43
CA SER A 1070 38.97 38.66 58.45
C SER A 1070 37.57 38.35 58.99
N ARG A 1071 37.34 38.44 60.31
CA ARG A 1071 36.08 38.01 60.95
C ARG A 1071 35.00 39.09 61.01
N THR A 1072 35.32 40.38 61.15
CA THR A 1072 34.28 41.42 61.26
C THR A 1072 33.51 41.62 59.95
N PHE A 1073 34.16 41.43 58.79
CA PHE A 1073 33.49 41.54 57.48
C PHE A 1073 32.58 40.36 57.11
N LYS A 1074 32.65 39.23 57.82
CA LYS A 1074 31.83 38.04 57.53
C LYS A 1074 30.42 38.06 58.14
N SER A 1075 30.06 39.12 58.89
CA SER A 1075 28.76 39.19 59.58
C SER A 1075 27.71 40.05 58.86
N VAL A 1076 28.10 40.83 57.85
CA VAL A 1076 27.20 41.72 57.08
C VAL A 1076 27.19 41.33 55.58
N ALA A 1077 28.28 40.72 55.09
CA ALA A 1077 28.42 40.26 53.71
C ALA A 1077 27.91 38.81 53.47
N SER A 1078 26.70 38.50 53.96
CA SER A 1078 25.86 37.43 53.40
C SER A 1078 24.72 38.12 52.66
N ASN A 1079 24.74 38.24 51.34
CA ASN A 1079 25.12 37.21 50.36
C ASN A 1079 26.13 37.67 49.29
N PHE A 1080 26.45 36.71 48.41
CA PHE A 1080 27.31 36.80 47.22
C PHE A 1080 28.83 36.77 47.45
N HIS A 1081 29.46 35.74 46.89
CA HIS A 1081 30.88 35.69 46.56
C HIS A 1081 31.02 35.74 45.05
N PHE A 1082 31.92 36.58 44.54
CA PHE A 1082 32.50 36.41 43.21
C PHE A 1082 33.92 35.87 43.37
N SER A 1083 34.22 34.74 42.73
CA SER A 1083 35.55 34.14 42.74
C SER A 1083 35.89 33.64 41.35
N ILE A 1084 36.69 34.44 40.63
CA ILE A 1084 37.29 34.05 39.35
C ILE A 1084 38.46 33.11 39.67
N GLY A 1085 38.35 31.85 39.25
CA GLY A 1085 39.30 30.80 39.62
C GLY A 1085 40.57 30.80 38.77
N GLN A 1086 41.74 30.89 39.43
CA GLN A 1086 42.97 30.36 38.84
C GLN A 1086 42.99 28.82 38.91
N ARG A 1087 43.76 28.21 38.01
CA ARG A 1087 43.69 26.78 37.67
C ARG A 1087 45.01 26.08 37.98
N SER A 1088 45.00 25.10 38.89
CA SER A 1088 46.10 24.16 39.09
C SER A 1088 45.60 22.76 39.44
N GLN A 1089 46.47 21.77 39.21
CA GLN A 1089 46.28 20.34 39.49
C GLN A 1089 46.17 20.10 41.02
N THR A 1090 45.70 18.96 41.56
CA THR A 1090 46.22 17.59 41.32
C THR A 1090 45.27 16.45 41.70
N HIS A 1091 45.51 15.29 41.09
CA HIS A 1091 45.31 13.91 41.58
C HIS A 1091 44.03 13.53 42.35
N ALA A 1092 43.29 12.57 41.77
CA ALA A 1092 42.28 11.78 42.46
C ALA A 1092 42.87 10.46 43.00
N SER A 1093 42.15 9.86 43.95
CA SER A 1093 42.30 8.45 44.37
C SER A 1093 40.96 7.94 44.90
N ASP A 1094 40.42 6.89 44.25
CA ASP A 1094 39.50 5.83 44.72
C ASP A 1094 38.26 6.16 45.60
N SER A 1095 37.13 5.46 45.49
CA SER A 1095 36.91 4.11 44.93
C SER A 1095 35.56 3.92 44.22
N HIS A 1096 35.50 2.87 43.38
CA HIS A 1096 34.31 2.26 42.72
C HIS A 1096 33.06 2.11 43.63
N SER A 1097 31.82 1.95 43.15
CA SER A 1097 31.30 0.92 42.20
C SER A 1097 29.79 1.15 41.91
N VAL A 1098 29.04 0.62 40.91
CA VAL A 1098 29.27 -0.30 39.76
C VAL A 1098 28.06 -0.24 38.79
N LEU A 1099 28.27 -0.45 37.47
CA LEU A 1099 27.41 -0.98 36.35
C LEU A 1099 25.87 -0.74 36.34
N SER A 1100 25.14 -0.57 35.21
CA SER A 1100 25.43 -0.53 33.75
C SER A 1100 24.18 0.03 33.01
N GLU A 1101 24.08 0.21 31.68
CA GLU A 1101 24.96 -0.12 30.54
C GLU A 1101 25.31 1.16 29.71
N GLY A 1102 25.14 1.41 28.41
CA GLY A 1102 24.54 0.74 27.23
C GLY A 1102 23.29 1.47 26.69
N SER A 1103 22.99 1.52 25.39
CA SER A 1103 23.71 1.12 24.16
C SER A 1103 22.93 1.70 22.94
N ARG A 1104 23.49 2.23 21.84
CA ARG A 1104 24.88 2.52 21.41
C ARG A 1104 24.88 3.64 20.33
N ARG A 1105 26.06 4.12 19.92
CA ARG A 1105 26.30 4.90 18.68
C ARG A 1105 27.76 4.67 18.23
N ASP A 1106 28.04 4.64 16.93
CA ASP A 1106 29.39 4.60 16.34
C ASP A 1106 29.34 5.42 15.03
N GLY A 1107 30.39 6.11 14.56
CA GLY A 1107 31.67 6.40 15.23
C GLY A 1107 32.71 6.97 14.24
N ALA A 1108 33.42 8.05 14.59
CA ALA A 1108 34.63 8.53 13.90
C ALA A 1108 35.39 9.59 14.73
N SER A 1109 36.69 9.38 14.95
CA SER A 1109 37.69 10.45 15.12
C SER A 1109 38.33 10.74 13.73
N ASP A 1110 39.31 11.62 13.50
CA ASP A 1110 40.37 12.12 14.38
C ASP A 1110 41.08 13.37 13.79
N VAL A 1111 42.20 13.75 14.41
CA VAL A 1111 43.26 14.68 13.98
C VAL A 1111 42.95 16.17 14.15
N SER A 1112 43.94 16.88 14.70
CA SER A 1112 43.89 18.31 14.99
C SER A 1112 45.12 19.05 14.44
N ALA A 1113 45.02 20.38 14.44
CA ALA A 1113 46.10 21.36 14.24
C ALA A 1113 46.76 21.47 12.85
N GLN A 1114 46.41 22.54 12.12
CA GLN A 1114 47.40 23.53 11.67
C GLN A 1114 46.74 24.87 11.25
N ALA A 1115 47.25 25.98 11.81
CA ALA A 1115 46.91 27.33 11.35
C ALA A 1115 48.02 28.33 11.72
N SER A 1116 49.00 28.54 10.84
CA SER A 1116 49.71 29.83 10.64
C SER A 1116 50.88 29.71 9.66
N ARG A 1117 51.23 30.85 9.02
CA ARG A 1117 52.43 31.13 8.19
C ARG A 1117 52.48 30.50 6.78
N ALA A 1118 52.03 31.28 5.80
CA ALA A 1118 52.71 31.36 4.49
C ALA A 1118 52.50 32.76 3.87
N ILE A 1119 53.54 33.60 3.86
CA ILE A 1119 53.64 34.80 3.01
C ILE A 1119 54.98 34.72 2.28
N SER A 1120 54.96 34.97 0.97
CA SER A 1120 56.10 35.03 0.05
C SER A 1120 56.95 33.75 -0.10
N LYS A 1121 56.79 33.06 -1.23
CA LYS A 1121 57.66 33.23 -2.42
C LYS A 1121 57.05 32.48 -3.61
N GLY A 1122 57.21 33.03 -4.81
CA GLY A 1122 56.49 32.56 -6.00
C GLY A 1122 57.35 31.77 -7.00
N ILE A 1123 56.70 31.42 -8.10
CA ILE A 1123 57.24 30.96 -9.39
C ILE A 1123 57.81 29.52 -9.37
N GLY A 1124 56.98 28.59 -9.84
CA GLY A 1124 57.34 27.23 -10.26
C GLY A 1124 56.40 26.78 -11.37
N TRP A 1125 56.94 26.51 -12.56
CA TRP A 1125 56.25 26.09 -13.78
C TRP A 1125 55.41 24.81 -13.58
N LEU A 1126 54.15 24.74 -14.03
CA LEU A 1126 53.64 24.50 -15.40
C LEU A 1126 53.44 22.99 -15.68
N ILE A 1127 52.29 22.63 -16.29
CA ILE A 1127 51.78 21.25 -16.52
C ILE A 1127 51.26 20.60 -15.22
N GLY A 1128 50.10 19.93 -15.18
CA GLY A 1128 49.05 19.73 -16.20
C GLY A 1128 48.51 18.29 -16.22
N VAL A 1129 47.38 18.10 -16.92
CA VAL A 1129 46.56 16.86 -17.05
C VAL A 1129 45.60 16.63 -15.88
N ASP A 1130 44.33 16.49 -16.25
CA ASP A 1130 43.16 16.21 -15.42
C ASP A 1130 42.81 14.71 -15.42
N GLU A 1131 42.23 14.22 -14.33
CA GLU A 1131 41.21 13.15 -14.29
C GLU A 1131 40.37 13.30 -12.99
#